data_AF-A0A7G9S194-F1
#
_entry.id   AF-A0A7G9S194-F1
#
_cell.length_a   1.000
_cell.length_b   1.000
_cell.length_c   1.000
_cell.angle_alpha   90.00
_cell.angle_beta   90.00
_cell.angle_gamma   90.00
#
_symmetry.space_group_name_H-M   'P 1'
#
loop_
_entity.id
_entity.type
_entity.pdbx_description
1 polymer ?
#
loop_
_entity_poly.entity_id
_entity_poly.type
_entity_poly.pdbx_seq_one_letter_code
_entity_poly.pdbx_strand_id
1 'polypeptide(L)'
;MKKLLKVLMVLTLVIIVYPFEKISADVGQSIDAYFSRPTTASAVASELKKSDNITESDLSKVTKITLNEKDGFSSFDTDLGKLPNLNIIYIGYTGWESLDGIESVSSSLTTLTLSETLITDIEPVGSLTNLKSISFNEQTNTTNNAIKNNPNFLKPLEDLPLTSFTSMFSPFNDNHLKSLSKIKTLTNLSIQSSGVTDFTIINQMTNLKSINFNGGKLSSIEGASNLVNLTSLNIGARDNGSEKNQITDFSDLMYPYTSNNTRVKLNMDGITPEVNIKYDSVENLYYFDLDTIVMPTPSTGYSSLVLTPYSVPFYAELDQVNNRIIYENEFIEERLAQGWLDFSVGNFTMQSIDRSYDVEGVMWVRGVGIENVYENYTVTFDSQEGTTVNPITDVNHNASITAPLAPTKEGHAFDGWYTDTTFATEWYFDTDTVTDNMTLYAKWSPLIYTVTFDSQEGTTVNPITDVNHNASITAPMAPTKEGHTFAGWYTDTTFATEWNFDTDMVTDNMTLYAKWSPLNYTVTFDSQEGTIVNPITDVNHNASIPAPIAPTKEGHAFEGWYTDTTFATEWNFDTDTVTDNMTLYAKWSINVIDDNQEDKPNPEEDNSENIVIPEAEIEDNNDKNDTENVLPTTGVANTISKIEGSLILLGCVFIILYLKDKVKNNI
;
A
#
# COMPACT_ATOMS: atom_id res chain seq x y z
N MET A 1 -78.27 83.17 44.79
CA MET A 1 -78.51 83.63 43.39
C MET A 1 -77.25 84.23 42.73
N LYS A 2 -76.81 85.47 43.00
CA LYS A 2 -75.75 86.14 42.19
C LYS A 2 -74.42 85.37 41.99
N LYS A 3 -73.96 84.53 42.94
CA LYS A 3 -72.79 83.64 42.71
C LYS A 3 -73.10 82.46 41.76
N LEU A 4 -74.30 81.88 41.83
CA LEU A 4 -74.72 80.74 41.01
C LEU A 4 -74.82 81.14 39.52
N LEU A 5 -75.35 82.35 39.25
CA LEU A 5 -75.50 82.86 37.90
C LEU A 5 -74.15 83.09 37.20
N LYS A 6 -73.10 83.48 37.95
CA LYS A 6 -71.73 83.59 37.39
C LYS A 6 -71.12 82.24 37.03
N VAL A 7 -71.39 81.18 37.81
CA VAL A 7 -70.91 79.83 37.47
C VAL A 7 -71.60 79.31 36.20
N LEU A 8 -72.92 79.49 36.09
CA LEU A 8 -73.68 79.07 34.92
C LEU A 8 -73.28 79.84 33.63
N MET A 9 -72.94 81.14 33.77
CA MET A 9 -72.48 81.98 32.66
C MET A 9 -71.04 81.67 32.21
N VAL A 10 -70.18 81.15 33.10
CA VAL A 10 -68.86 80.64 32.71
C VAL A 10 -68.98 79.28 32.02
N LEU A 11 -69.83 78.38 32.51
CA LEU A 11 -70.06 77.07 31.90
C LEU A 11 -70.61 77.18 30.46
N THR A 12 -71.50 78.14 30.21
CA THR A 12 -72.06 78.39 28.87
C THR A 12 -71.07 79.05 27.90
N LEU A 13 -70.01 79.71 28.39
CA LEU A 13 -68.98 80.29 27.52
C LEU A 13 -67.91 79.25 27.11
N VAL A 14 -67.59 78.29 27.99
CA VAL A 14 -66.63 77.20 27.70
C VAL A 14 -67.13 76.28 26.59
N ILE A 15 -68.44 76.10 26.44
CA ILE A 15 -69.06 75.26 25.40
C ILE A 15 -68.96 75.89 23.99
N ILE A 16 -68.68 77.20 23.88
CA ILE A 16 -68.65 77.93 22.59
C ILE A 16 -67.23 77.98 21.98
N VAL A 17 -66.19 77.51 22.69
CA VAL A 17 -64.79 77.49 22.21
C VAL A 17 -64.20 76.08 22.18
N TYR A 18 -65.01 75.04 22.37
CA TYR A 18 -64.67 73.74 21.76
C TYR A 18 -64.81 73.90 20.24
N PRO A 19 -63.80 73.52 19.43
CA PRO A 19 -64.07 73.31 18.02
C PRO A 19 -65.13 72.22 17.92
N PHE A 20 -66.18 72.47 17.13
CA PHE A 20 -66.94 71.36 16.59
C PHE A 20 -65.98 70.58 15.69
N GLU A 21 -65.41 69.49 16.22
CA GLU A 21 -64.89 68.44 15.37
C GLU A 21 -65.98 68.13 14.35
N LYS A 22 -65.60 68.25 13.08
CA LYS A 22 -66.54 68.19 11.98
C LYS A 22 -66.99 66.75 11.88
N ILE A 23 -68.11 66.42 12.52
CA ILE A 23 -68.88 65.20 12.28
C ILE A 23 -69.47 65.32 10.88
N SER A 24 -68.59 65.20 9.89
CA SER A 24 -68.92 64.56 8.64
C SER A 24 -69.51 63.21 9.02
N ALA A 25 -70.64 62.85 8.42
CA ALA A 25 -70.87 61.43 8.23
C ALA A 25 -69.63 60.89 7.49
N ASP A 26 -69.12 59.75 7.93
CA ASP A 26 -68.05 59.05 7.20
C ASP A 26 -68.72 58.48 5.93
N VAL A 27 -68.77 59.31 4.88
CA VAL A 27 -69.44 59.00 3.61
C VAL A 27 -68.53 58.03 2.88
N GLY A 28 -68.72 56.75 3.18
CA GLY A 28 -67.83 55.70 2.73
C GLY A 28 -67.76 55.66 1.21
N GLN A 29 -66.54 55.48 0.70
CA GLN A 29 -66.23 55.53 -0.73
C GLN A 29 -66.00 54.13 -1.28
N SER A 30 -65.78 54.00 -2.59
CA SER A 30 -65.27 52.74 -3.16
C SER A 30 -63.80 52.56 -2.80
N ILE A 31 -63.32 51.33 -2.68
CA ILE A 31 -61.95 51.04 -2.27
C ILE A 31 -60.90 51.62 -3.23
N ASP A 32 -61.23 51.68 -4.53
CA ASP A 32 -60.40 52.27 -5.59
C ASP A 32 -60.23 53.80 -5.45
N ALA A 33 -61.06 54.46 -4.62
CA ALA A 33 -60.85 55.88 -4.26
C ALA A 33 -59.78 56.05 -3.17
N TYR A 34 -59.45 54.98 -2.43
CA TYR A 34 -58.41 54.99 -1.39
C TYR A 34 -57.07 54.45 -1.88
N PHE A 35 -57.02 53.57 -2.89
CA PHE A 35 -55.77 52.97 -3.36
C PHE A 35 -55.66 53.03 -4.88
N SER A 36 -54.62 53.70 -5.37
CA SER A 36 -54.35 53.90 -6.80
C SER A 36 -54.06 52.59 -7.56
N ARG A 37 -53.52 51.59 -6.87
CA ARG A 37 -53.19 50.26 -7.42
C ARG A 37 -54.28 49.21 -7.14
N PRO A 38 -54.85 48.56 -8.19
CA PRO A 38 -55.96 47.61 -8.05
C PRO A 38 -55.69 46.38 -7.16
N THR A 39 -54.45 45.87 -7.07
CA THR A 39 -54.11 44.76 -6.18
C THR A 39 -54.07 45.18 -4.71
N THR A 40 -53.57 46.38 -4.41
CA THR A 40 -53.61 46.96 -3.07
C THR A 40 -55.07 47.21 -2.65
N ALA A 41 -55.89 47.78 -3.53
CA ALA A 41 -57.33 47.93 -3.33
C ALA A 41 -58.01 46.56 -3.06
N SER A 42 -57.72 45.55 -3.90
CA SER A 42 -58.29 44.20 -3.79
C SER A 42 -57.85 43.47 -2.51
N ALA A 43 -56.59 43.63 -2.08
CA ALA A 43 -56.08 43.04 -0.85
C ALA A 43 -56.73 43.66 0.40
N VAL A 44 -56.88 44.99 0.43
CA VAL A 44 -57.58 45.69 1.51
C VAL A 44 -59.07 45.33 1.53
N ALA A 45 -59.72 45.29 0.37
CA ALA A 45 -61.12 44.87 0.26
C ALA A 45 -61.34 43.42 0.68
N SER A 46 -60.36 42.54 0.48
CA SER A 46 -60.40 41.14 0.91
C SER A 46 -60.28 40.99 2.42
N GLU A 47 -59.39 41.75 3.07
CA GLU A 47 -59.25 41.78 4.53
C GLU A 47 -60.51 42.36 5.20
N LEU A 48 -61.06 43.45 4.64
CA LEU A 48 -62.31 44.08 5.09
C LEU A 48 -63.58 43.30 4.69
N LYS A 49 -63.47 42.35 3.76
CA LYS A 49 -64.57 41.60 3.12
C LYS A 49 -65.64 42.53 2.53
N LYS A 50 -65.19 43.66 1.97
CA LYS A 50 -66.00 44.82 1.58
C LYS A 50 -65.23 45.68 0.56
N SER A 51 -65.84 46.02 -0.57
CA SER A 51 -65.27 46.88 -1.62
C SER A 51 -65.78 48.32 -1.58
N ASP A 52 -66.99 48.55 -1.08
CA ASP A 52 -67.71 49.83 -1.22
C ASP A 52 -68.28 50.32 0.10
N ASN A 53 -68.55 51.63 0.17
CA ASN A 53 -68.91 52.33 1.41
C ASN A 53 -67.83 52.20 2.50
N ILE A 54 -66.54 52.21 2.09
CA ILE A 54 -65.36 52.11 2.95
C ILE A 54 -65.12 53.42 3.68
N THR A 55 -65.03 53.32 5.01
CA THR A 55 -64.88 54.45 5.95
C THR A 55 -63.45 54.53 6.50
N GLU A 56 -63.03 55.68 7.05
CA GLU A 56 -61.74 55.76 7.78
C GLU A 56 -61.74 54.79 8.97
N SER A 57 -62.90 54.63 9.61
CA SER A 57 -63.13 53.61 10.65
C SER A 57 -62.91 52.18 10.12
N ASP A 58 -63.26 51.86 8.87
CA ASP A 58 -62.96 50.56 8.27
C ASP A 58 -61.48 50.38 7.99
N LEU A 59 -60.81 51.37 7.38
CA LEU A 59 -59.37 51.30 7.11
C LEU A 59 -58.55 51.07 8.39
N SER A 60 -58.99 51.62 9.53
CA SER A 60 -58.37 51.38 10.84
C SER A 60 -58.40 49.92 11.32
N LYS A 61 -59.22 49.04 10.72
CA LYS A 61 -59.33 47.61 11.07
C LYS A 61 -58.32 46.74 10.32
N VAL A 62 -57.72 47.28 9.25
CA VAL A 62 -56.74 46.57 8.42
C VAL A 62 -55.43 46.47 9.19
N THR A 63 -55.09 45.28 9.65
CA THR A 63 -53.87 44.99 10.42
C THR A 63 -52.85 44.20 9.62
N LYS A 64 -53.31 43.47 8.60
CA LYS A 64 -52.51 42.69 7.66
C LYS A 64 -52.95 42.98 6.23
N ILE A 65 -52.01 42.95 5.29
CA ILE A 65 -52.31 42.72 3.86
C ILE A 65 -51.44 41.58 3.31
N THR A 66 -51.92 40.97 2.23
CA THR A 66 -51.17 39.98 1.43
C THR A 66 -51.20 40.45 -0.01
N LEU A 67 -50.04 40.78 -0.56
CA LEU A 67 -49.84 41.23 -1.94
C LEU A 67 -49.20 40.10 -2.73
N ASN A 68 -50.06 39.25 -3.28
CA ASN A 68 -49.66 38.19 -4.20
C ASN A 68 -49.94 38.62 -5.65
N GLU A 69 -49.35 37.90 -6.60
CA GLU A 69 -49.52 38.03 -8.07
C GLU A 69 -48.76 39.19 -8.73
N LYS A 70 -48.46 39.01 -10.02
CA LYS A 70 -47.73 39.96 -10.85
C LYS A 70 -48.70 40.88 -11.60
N ASP A 71 -48.78 42.12 -11.15
CA ASP A 71 -49.70 43.15 -11.66
C ASP A 71 -49.04 44.23 -12.53
N GLY A 72 -47.72 44.12 -12.75
CA GLY A 72 -46.95 45.05 -13.59
C GLY A 72 -46.32 46.23 -12.83
N PHE A 73 -46.51 46.33 -11.51
CA PHE A 73 -45.83 47.30 -10.67
C PHE A 73 -44.57 46.69 -10.04
N SER A 74 -43.55 47.51 -9.79
CA SER A 74 -42.23 47.08 -9.29
C SER A 74 -41.88 47.51 -7.86
N SER A 75 -42.72 48.35 -7.23
CA SER A 75 -42.55 48.93 -5.88
C SER A 75 -43.92 49.09 -5.19
N PHE A 76 -44.00 49.83 -4.07
CA PHE A 76 -45.27 50.16 -3.38
C PHE A 76 -45.84 51.53 -3.79
N ASP A 77 -47.15 51.71 -3.60
CA ASP A 77 -47.80 53.03 -3.61
C ASP A 77 -47.69 53.68 -2.22
N THR A 78 -47.46 55.00 -2.17
CA THR A 78 -47.48 55.79 -0.91
C THR A 78 -48.86 55.80 -0.22
N ASP A 79 -49.91 55.40 -0.94
CA ASP A 79 -51.29 55.33 -0.45
C ASP A 79 -51.47 54.32 0.69
N LEU A 80 -50.53 53.39 0.91
CA LEU A 80 -50.53 52.46 2.05
C LEU A 80 -50.51 53.16 3.41
N GLY A 81 -49.98 54.38 3.49
CA GLY A 81 -50.06 55.22 4.69
C GLY A 81 -51.49 55.59 5.15
N LYS A 82 -52.52 55.28 4.34
CA LYS A 82 -53.95 55.39 4.71
C LYS A 82 -54.42 54.25 5.63
N LEU A 83 -53.57 53.30 5.98
CA LEU A 83 -53.87 52.14 6.82
C LEU A 83 -53.15 52.24 8.19
N PRO A 84 -53.66 53.04 9.15
CA PRO A 84 -52.89 53.47 10.33
C PRO A 84 -52.50 52.35 11.30
N ASN A 85 -53.15 51.18 11.21
CA ASN A 85 -52.88 50.01 12.05
C ASN A 85 -52.25 48.84 11.28
N LEU A 86 -51.85 49.03 10.01
CA LEU A 86 -51.24 47.98 9.19
C LEU A 86 -49.86 47.62 9.77
N ASN A 87 -49.77 46.44 10.38
CA ASN A 87 -48.60 45.99 11.12
C ASN A 87 -47.94 44.73 10.54
N ILE A 88 -48.57 44.06 9.57
CA ILE A 88 -48.02 42.91 8.85
C ILE A 88 -48.21 43.04 7.33
N ILE A 89 -47.13 42.92 6.56
CA ILE A 89 -47.17 42.82 5.09
C ILE A 89 -46.55 41.49 4.65
N TYR A 90 -47.27 40.75 3.81
CA TYR A 90 -46.75 39.62 3.03
C TYR A 90 -46.73 39.99 1.54
N ILE A 91 -45.62 39.70 0.85
CA ILE A 91 -45.46 39.81 -0.60
C ILE A 91 -45.07 38.45 -1.16
N GLY A 92 -45.71 38.02 -2.25
CA GLY A 92 -45.52 36.67 -2.81
C GLY A 92 -45.68 36.59 -4.34
N TYR A 93 -44.68 36.06 -5.04
CA TYR A 93 -44.76 35.75 -6.49
C TYR A 93 -45.08 36.96 -7.39
N THR A 94 -44.75 38.17 -6.94
CA THR A 94 -45.16 39.41 -7.60
C THR A 94 -44.21 39.85 -8.70
N GLY A 95 -42.94 39.41 -8.65
CA GLY A 95 -41.88 39.88 -9.53
C GLY A 95 -41.48 41.35 -9.32
N TRP A 96 -41.71 41.93 -8.13
CA TRP A 96 -41.24 43.28 -7.79
C TRP A 96 -39.72 43.35 -7.71
N GLU A 97 -39.15 44.50 -8.03
CA GLU A 97 -37.69 44.75 -8.08
C GLU A 97 -37.22 45.72 -6.99
N SER A 98 -38.14 46.46 -6.34
CA SER A 98 -37.87 47.46 -5.31
C SER A 98 -38.86 47.39 -4.13
N LEU A 99 -38.49 48.03 -3.02
CA LEU A 99 -39.31 48.26 -1.83
C LEU A 99 -39.68 49.75 -1.62
N ASP A 100 -39.40 50.64 -2.59
CA ASP A 100 -39.77 52.06 -2.51
C ASP A 100 -41.26 52.24 -2.20
N GLY A 101 -41.60 53.18 -1.32
CA GLY A 101 -42.97 53.46 -0.86
C GLY A 101 -43.36 52.74 0.43
N ILE A 102 -42.58 51.75 0.90
CA ILE A 102 -42.82 51.06 2.19
C ILE A 102 -42.69 51.98 3.40
N GLU A 103 -41.94 53.07 3.28
CA GLU A 103 -41.70 54.08 4.32
C GLU A 103 -43.02 54.76 4.74
N SER A 104 -44.04 54.73 3.88
CA SER A 104 -45.41 55.22 4.17
C SER A 104 -46.09 54.52 5.34
N VAL A 105 -45.65 53.30 5.70
CA VAL A 105 -46.13 52.53 6.86
C VAL A 105 -45.06 52.33 7.95
N SER A 106 -43.97 53.09 7.92
CA SER A 106 -42.86 53.05 8.89
C SER A 106 -43.29 53.22 10.36
N SER A 107 -44.41 53.90 10.60
CA SER A 107 -44.98 54.11 11.94
C SER A 107 -45.76 52.91 12.49
N SER A 108 -46.24 51.99 11.65
CA SER A 108 -47.14 50.89 12.06
C SER A 108 -46.59 49.50 11.75
N LEU A 109 -45.72 49.36 10.74
CA LEU A 109 -45.24 48.05 10.24
C LEU A 109 -44.30 47.36 11.23
N THR A 110 -44.67 46.15 11.66
CA THR A 110 -43.89 45.31 12.60
C THR A 110 -43.36 44.02 11.98
N THR A 111 -44.01 43.51 10.92
CA THR A 111 -43.63 42.27 10.25
C THR A 111 -43.65 42.44 8.74
N LEU A 112 -42.54 42.13 8.08
CA LEU A 112 -42.43 42.08 6.62
C LEU A 112 -42.01 40.67 6.18
N THR A 113 -42.73 40.09 5.23
CA THR A 113 -42.36 38.82 4.60
C THR A 113 -42.31 38.97 3.09
N LEU A 114 -41.17 38.65 2.51
CA LEU A 114 -40.89 38.70 1.08
C LEU A 114 -40.69 37.26 0.59
N SER A 115 -41.46 36.84 -0.41
CA SER A 115 -41.40 35.49 -1.00
C SER A 115 -41.39 35.60 -2.53
N GLU A 116 -40.44 34.96 -3.20
CA GLU A 116 -40.36 34.87 -4.67
C GLU A 116 -40.47 36.25 -5.36
N THR A 117 -39.55 37.15 -5.01
CA THR A 117 -39.44 38.51 -5.57
C THR A 117 -38.12 38.71 -6.32
N LEU A 118 -38.02 39.79 -7.09
CA LEU A 118 -36.82 40.20 -7.83
C LEU A 118 -36.07 41.35 -7.13
N ILE A 119 -36.32 41.57 -5.84
CA ILE A 119 -35.74 42.67 -5.05
C ILE A 119 -34.21 42.53 -4.97
N THR A 120 -33.49 43.61 -5.32
CA THR A 120 -32.01 43.64 -5.32
C THR A 120 -31.39 44.59 -4.29
N ASP A 121 -32.18 45.52 -3.75
CA ASP A 121 -31.82 46.44 -2.66
C ASP A 121 -32.96 46.50 -1.64
N ILE A 122 -32.62 46.73 -0.37
CA ILE A 122 -33.56 46.85 0.75
C ILE A 122 -33.35 48.12 1.57
N GLU A 123 -32.67 49.14 1.03
CA GLU A 123 -32.46 50.45 1.69
C GLU A 123 -33.74 51.05 2.31
N PRO A 124 -34.92 51.07 1.64
CA PRO A 124 -36.16 51.59 2.23
C PRO A 124 -36.61 50.92 3.53
N VAL A 125 -36.18 49.67 3.79
CA VAL A 125 -36.46 48.93 5.03
C VAL A 125 -35.82 49.62 6.24
N GLY A 126 -34.71 50.34 6.06
CA GLY A 126 -34.04 51.10 7.14
C GLY A 126 -34.91 52.20 7.76
N SER A 127 -35.97 52.65 7.07
CA SER A 127 -36.96 53.58 7.60
C SER A 127 -37.90 52.97 8.66
N LEU A 128 -38.02 51.63 8.68
CA LEU A 128 -39.07 50.91 9.40
C LEU A 128 -38.70 50.68 10.87
N THR A 129 -38.54 51.77 11.62
CA THR A 129 -38.08 51.75 13.03
C THR A 129 -38.94 50.90 13.98
N ASN A 130 -40.20 50.62 13.63
CA ASN A 130 -41.08 49.72 14.39
C ASN A 130 -40.99 48.23 13.99
N LEU A 131 -40.24 47.87 12.95
CA LEU A 131 -40.08 46.50 12.46
C LEU A 131 -39.48 45.59 13.55
N LYS A 132 -40.06 44.38 13.70
CA LYS A 132 -39.69 43.34 14.68
C LYS A 132 -39.36 42.00 14.03
N SER A 133 -39.93 41.73 12.86
CA SER A 133 -39.65 40.50 12.10
C SER A 133 -39.49 40.82 10.61
N ILE A 134 -38.44 40.26 10.00
CA ILE A 134 -38.29 40.21 8.55
C ILE A 134 -37.99 38.79 8.09
N SER A 135 -38.65 38.36 7.02
CA SER A 135 -38.53 37.02 6.45
C SER A 135 -38.27 37.09 4.94
N PHE A 136 -37.17 36.49 4.50
CA PHE A 136 -36.81 36.30 3.09
C PHE A 136 -37.02 34.82 2.72
N ASN A 137 -38.24 34.47 2.35
CA ASN A 137 -38.54 33.16 1.78
C ASN A 137 -38.08 33.16 0.31
N GLU A 138 -37.68 31.99 -0.19
CA GLU A 138 -37.12 31.68 -1.52
C GLU A 138 -37.17 32.85 -2.52
N GLN A 139 -36.02 33.49 -2.79
CA GLN A 139 -35.91 34.73 -3.57
C GLN A 139 -35.45 34.45 -5.01
N THR A 140 -36.16 33.56 -5.69
CA THR A 140 -35.96 33.03 -7.06
C THR A 140 -34.55 32.56 -7.43
N ASN A 141 -34.47 31.53 -8.29
CA ASN A 141 -33.21 31.11 -8.91
C ASN A 141 -32.53 32.22 -9.75
N THR A 142 -33.27 33.28 -10.12
CA THR A 142 -32.73 34.46 -10.80
C THR A 142 -32.17 35.51 -9.83
N THR A 143 -32.88 35.85 -8.75
CA THR A 143 -32.48 36.91 -7.78
C THR A 143 -31.42 36.46 -6.80
N ASN A 144 -31.25 35.15 -6.57
CA ASN A 144 -30.11 34.60 -5.84
C ASN A 144 -28.76 35.23 -6.27
N ASN A 145 -28.58 35.57 -7.55
CA ASN A 145 -27.37 36.21 -8.07
C ASN A 145 -27.13 37.65 -7.56
N ALA A 146 -28.15 38.40 -7.15
CA ALA A 146 -27.98 39.74 -6.60
C ALA A 146 -27.48 39.66 -5.14
N ILE A 147 -28.21 38.92 -4.30
CA ILE A 147 -27.89 38.77 -2.87
C ILE A 147 -26.54 38.07 -2.67
N LYS A 148 -26.25 37.02 -3.46
CA LYS A 148 -24.97 36.28 -3.47
C LYS A 148 -23.75 37.18 -3.70
N ASN A 149 -23.90 38.24 -4.50
CA ASN A 149 -22.81 39.12 -4.91
C ASN A 149 -22.74 40.43 -4.11
N ASN A 150 -23.74 40.74 -3.28
CA ASN A 150 -23.77 41.93 -2.42
C ASN A 150 -23.55 41.55 -0.94
N PRO A 151 -22.31 41.58 -0.42
CA PRO A 151 -22.02 41.25 0.98
C PRO A 151 -22.62 42.27 1.98
N ASN A 152 -23.06 43.44 1.51
CA ASN A 152 -23.69 44.49 2.33
C ASN A 152 -25.22 44.52 2.19
N PHE A 153 -25.85 43.53 1.54
CA PHE A 153 -27.31 43.51 1.29
C PHE A 153 -28.15 43.72 2.55
N LEU A 154 -27.73 43.14 3.69
CA LEU A 154 -28.45 43.25 4.97
C LEU A 154 -28.08 44.51 5.79
N LYS A 155 -27.22 45.39 5.28
CA LYS A 155 -26.79 46.61 6.00
C LYS A 155 -27.95 47.53 6.44
N PRO A 156 -29.04 47.73 5.68
CA PRO A 156 -30.18 48.55 6.11
C PRO A 156 -30.91 48.02 7.35
N LEU A 157 -30.62 46.79 7.79
CA LEU A 157 -31.22 46.18 8.99
C LEU A 157 -30.43 46.44 10.28
N GLU A 158 -29.18 46.94 10.20
CA GLU A 158 -28.22 46.93 11.31
C GLU A 158 -28.67 47.72 12.55
N ASP A 159 -29.39 48.82 12.34
CA ASP A 159 -29.92 49.69 13.41
C ASP A 159 -31.39 49.40 13.75
N LEU A 160 -32.04 48.44 13.08
CA LEU A 160 -33.45 48.12 13.30
C LEU A 160 -33.64 47.21 14.53
N PRO A 161 -34.66 47.47 15.38
CA PRO A 161 -34.93 46.70 16.59
C PRO A 161 -35.63 45.35 16.32
N LEU A 162 -35.08 44.54 15.40
CA LEU A 162 -35.60 43.24 15.04
C LEU A 162 -35.44 42.25 16.19
N THR A 163 -36.49 41.45 16.43
CA THR A 163 -36.50 40.32 17.36
C THR A 163 -36.45 38.97 16.66
N SER A 164 -36.76 38.93 15.36
CA SER A 164 -36.74 37.73 14.52
C SER A 164 -36.21 38.02 13.12
N PHE A 165 -35.36 37.15 12.60
CA PHE A 165 -34.91 37.15 11.20
C PHE A 165 -34.99 35.74 10.62
N THR A 166 -35.57 35.62 9.42
CA THR A 166 -35.65 34.36 8.65
C THR A 166 -35.10 34.54 7.24
N SER A 167 -34.27 33.63 6.78
CA SER A 167 -33.79 33.55 5.39
C SER A 167 -33.82 32.12 4.84
N MET A 168 -34.18 32.01 3.57
CA MET A 168 -34.02 30.84 2.71
C MET A 168 -33.24 31.17 1.41
N PHE A 169 -32.56 32.33 1.33
CA PHE A 169 -31.72 32.65 0.17
C PHE A 169 -30.39 31.90 0.24
N SER A 170 -29.90 31.41 -0.91
CA SER A 170 -28.64 30.65 -0.98
C SER A 170 -27.65 31.26 -1.99
N PRO A 171 -26.37 31.44 -1.62
CA PRO A 171 -25.78 31.19 -0.31
C PRO A 171 -25.96 32.37 0.65
N PHE A 172 -26.50 32.12 1.84
CA PHE A 172 -26.22 32.98 3.00
C PHE A 172 -24.74 32.78 3.40
N ASN A 173 -24.04 33.83 3.84
CA ASN A 173 -22.62 33.74 4.21
C ASN A 173 -22.22 34.65 5.39
N ASP A 174 -20.98 34.50 5.83
CA ASP A 174 -20.39 35.19 6.98
C ASP A 174 -20.49 36.73 6.93
N ASN A 175 -20.52 37.36 5.75
CA ASN A 175 -20.66 38.83 5.65
C ASN A 175 -22.11 39.29 5.86
N HIS A 176 -23.07 38.50 5.39
CA HIS A 176 -24.48 38.69 5.72
C HIS A 176 -24.71 38.47 7.23
N LEU A 177 -24.03 37.49 7.84
CA LEU A 177 -24.11 37.23 9.28
C LEU A 177 -23.49 38.37 10.12
N LYS A 178 -22.37 38.96 9.67
CA LYS A 178 -21.75 40.14 10.32
C LYS A 178 -22.67 41.36 10.34
N SER A 179 -23.56 41.50 9.35
CA SER A 179 -24.60 42.55 9.38
C SER A 179 -25.61 42.28 10.50
N LEU A 180 -26.14 41.06 10.58
CA LEU A 180 -27.10 40.66 11.62
C LEU A 180 -26.50 40.65 13.03
N SER A 181 -25.19 40.40 13.18
CA SER A 181 -24.49 40.38 14.47
C SER A 181 -24.52 41.70 15.26
N LYS A 182 -24.79 42.81 14.56
CA LYS A 182 -24.98 44.14 15.15
C LYS A 182 -26.35 44.28 15.83
N ILE A 183 -27.34 43.52 15.37
CA ILE A 183 -28.74 43.60 15.80
C ILE A 183 -28.93 42.86 17.12
N LYS A 184 -28.43 43.44 18.22
CA LYS A 184 -28.41 42.81 19.56
C LYS A 184 -29.80 42.54 20.15
N THR A 185 -30.88 43.00 19.53
CA THR A 185 -32.27 42.68 19.90
C THR A 185 -32.79 41.35 19.37
N LEU A 186 -32.08 40.69 18.44
CA LEU A 186 -32.52 39.43 17.87
C LEU A 186 -32.65 38.33 18.93
N THR A 187 -33.77 37.60 18.86
CA THR A 187 -34.10 36.46 19.73
C THR A 187 -34.31 35.16 18.94
N ASN A 188 -34.64 35.26 17.65
CA ASN A 188 -34.76 34.14 16.73
C ASN A 188 -33.97 34.45 15.46
N LEU A 189 -33.12 33.52 15.03
CA LEU A 189 -32.30 33.64 13.82
C LEU A 189 -32.38 32.34 13.03
N SER A 190 -33.06 32.36 11.88
CA SER A 190 -33.26 31.19 11.02
C SER A 190 -32.66 31.44 9.64
N ILE A 191 -31.73 30.58 9.23
CA ILE A 191 -31.00 30.65 7.96
C ILE A 191 -30.92 29.23 7.42
N GLN A 192 -31.70 28.95 6.39
CA GLN A 192 -31.68 27.65 5.71
C GLN A 192 -30.70 27.68 4.54
N SER A 193 -30.03 26.55 4.27
CA SER A 193 -28.92 26.45 3.30
C SER A 193 -27.78 27.43 3.64
N SER A 194 -27.34 27.38 4.91
CA SER A 194 -26.45 28.35 5.52
C SER A 194 -24.97 28.17 5.14
N GLY A 195 -24.53 28.79 4.05
CA GLY A 195 -23.11 28.91 3.67
C GLY A 195 -22.25 29.78 4.61
N VAL A 196 -22.64 29.91 5.88
CA VAL A 196 -21.85 30.43 7.00
C VAL A 196 -20.78 29.39 7.37
N THR A 197 -19.57 29.87 7.69
CA THR A 197 -18.46 29.03 8.16
C THR A 197 -17.99 29.42 9.56
N ASP A 198 -18.27 30.65 10.01
CA ASP A 198 -17.78 31.20 11.28
C ASP A 198 -18.95 31.51 12.25
N PHE A 199 -19.12 30.64 13.25
CA PHE A 199 -20.13 30.83 14.31
C PHE A 199 -19.76 31.96 15.28
N THR A 200 -18.47 32.31 15.42
CA THR A 200 -18.01 33.30 16.41
C THR A 200 -18.60 34.69 16.15
N ILE A 201 -18.95 34.99 14.89
CA ILE A 201 -19.63 36.21 14.45
C ILE A 201 -20.85 36.54 15.33
N ILE A 202 -21.58 35.53 15.83
CA ILE A 202 -22.78 35.74 16.64
C ILE A 202 -22.58 35.51 18.14
N ASN A 203 -21.40 35.14 18.63
CA ASN A 203 -21.21 34.74 20.04
C ASN A 203 -21.60 35.85 21.06
N GLN A 204 -21.52 37.13 20.67
CA GLN A 204 -21.99 38.27 21.47
C GLN A 204 -23.51 38.57 21.36
N MET A 205 -24.31 37.72 20.72
CA MET A 205 -25.76 37.90 20.58
C MET A 205 -26.53 37.21 21.71
N THR A 206 -26.23 37.61 22.94
CA THR A 206 -26.72 36.97 24.18
C THR A 206 -28.24 36.87 24.32
N ASN A 207 -29.02 37.62 23.53
CA ASN A 207 -30.49 37.58 23.51
C ASN A 207 -31.08 36.46 22.62
N LEU A 208 -30.28 35.76 21.81
CA LEU A 208 -30.74 34.65 20.98
C LEU A 208 -31.28 33.51 21.83
N LYS A 209 -32.45 33.00 21.42
CA LYS A 209 -33.19 31.89 22.04
C LYS A 209 -33.37 30.71 21.10
N SER A 210 -33.45 30.98 19.80
CA SER A 210 -33.50 29.98 18.75
C SER A 210 -32.57 30.33 17.60
N ILE A 211 -31.72 29.37 17.23
CA ILE A 211 -30.88 29.41 16.04
C ILE A 211 -31.23 28.21 15.16
N ASN A 212 -31.38 28.44 13.86
CA ASN A 212 -31.42 27.40 12.84
C ASN A 212 -30.43 27.77 11.72
N PHE A 213 -29.37 26.99 11.57
CA PHE A 213 -28.34 27.13 10.53
C PHE A 213 -28.25 25.86 9.66
N ASN A 214 -29.38 25.21 9.38
CA ASN A 214 -29.40 23.93 8.66
C ASN A 214 -28.97 24.03 7.17
N GLY A 215 -28.56 22.89 6.61
CA GLY A 215 -28.02 22.77 5.27
C GLY A 215 -26.74 23.56 5.06
N GLY A 216 -25.89 23.66 6.09
CA GLY A 216 -24.82 24.66 6.15
C GLY A 216 -23.41 24.17 5.82
N LYS A 217 -22.40 24.95 6.27
CA LYS A 217 -20.96 24.69 6.11
C LYS A 217 -20.13 25.00 7.37
N LEU A 218 -20.77 25.04 8.54
CA LEU A 218 -20.09 25.19 9.82
C LEU A 218 -19.32 23.90 10.15
N SER A 219 -18.09 24.04 10.63
CA SER A 219 -17.29 22.96 11.22
C SER A 219 -17.09 23.11 12.74
N SER A 220 -17.44 24.27 13.29
CA SER A 220 -17.39 24.58 14.71
C SER A 220 -18.57 25.46 15.12
N ILE A 221 -18.90 25.41 16.41
CA ILE A 221 -19.89 26.25 17.10
C ILE A 221 -19.20 27.15 18.15
N GLU A 222 -17.94 27.51 17.91
CA GLU A 222 -17.08 28.23 18.85
C GLU A 222 -17.76 29.48 19.44
N GLY A 223 -17.79 29.54 20.76
CA GLY A 223 -18.40 30.61 21.53
C GLY A 223 -19.91 30.49 21.71
N ALA A 224 -20.55 29.37 21.34
CA ALA A 224 -21.96 29.12 21.66
C ALA A 224 -22.23 29.14 23.18
N SER A 225 -21.24 28.85 24.02
CA SER A 225 -21.24 29.08 25.48
C SER A 225 -21.64 30.50 25.91
N ASN A 226 -21.44 31.52 25.05
CA ASN A 226 -21.80 32.91 25.34
C ASN A 226 -23.28 33.21 25.06
N LEU A 227 -24.01 32.31 24.38
CA LEU A 227 -25.40 32.52 23.97
C LEU A 227 -26.37 32.18 25.10
N VAL A 228 -26.26 32.93 26.20
CA VAL A 228 -26.85 32.65 27.52
C VAL A 228 -28.39 32.51 27.59
N ASN A 229 -29.13 32.76 26.50
CA ASN A 229 -30.57 32.55 26.45
C ASN A 229 -30.99 31.45 25.45
N LEU A 230 -30.05 30.72 24.85
CA LEU A 230 -30.30 29.76 23.77
C LEU A 230 -31.03 28.51 24.29
N THR A 231 -32.19 28.24 23.71
CA THR A 231 -33.08 27.09 24.05
C THR A 231 -33.22 26.09 22.90
N SER A 232 -32.80 26.48 21.70
CA SER A 232 -32.95 25.70 20.46
C SER A 232 -31.79 26.00 19.51
N LEU A 233 -31.08 24.97 19.07
CA LEU A 233 -30.00 25.04 18.07
C LEU A 233 -30.17 23.92 17.04
N ASN A 234 -30.71 24.25 15.87
CA ASN A 234 -30.70 23.35 14.72
C ASN A 234 -29.49 23.67 13.83
N ILE A 235 -28.67 22.65 13.58
CA ILE A 235 -27.47 22.71 12.74
C ILE A 235 -27.44 21.56 11.72
N GLY A 236 -28.61 20.99 11.40
CA GLY A 236 -28.73 19.78 10.59
C GLY A 236 -28.38 19.88 9.11
N ALA A 237 -28.38 18.72 8.46
CA ALA A 237 -28.54 18.64 7.03
C ALA A 237 -29.91 19.22 6.60
N ARG A 238 -29.99 19.75 5.38
CA ARG A 238 -31.26 19.92 4.66
C ARG A 238 -31.51 18.66 3.81
N ASP A 239 -32.74 18.44 3.36
CA ASP A 239 -33.11 17.31 2.51
C ASP A 239 -32.12 17.07 1.35
N ASN A 240 -31.83 15.79 1.09
CA ASN A 240 -30.81 15.29 0.15
C ASN A 240 -29.33 15.50 0.55
N GLY A 241 -29.01 16.25 1.61
CA GLY A 241 -27.75 16.10 2.37
C GLY A 241 -26.43 16.43 1.65
N SER A 242 -26.46 17.18 0.55
CA SER A 242 -25.24 17.65 -0.16
C SER A 242 -24.59 18.89 0.49
N GLU A 243 -25.34 19.64 1.32
CA GLU A 243 -24.82 20.68 2.20
C GLU A 243 -25.20 20.32 3.64
N LYS A 244 -24.20 20.13 4.51
CA LYS A 244 -24.31 19.71 5.92
C LYS A 244 -23.27 20.44 6.77
N ASN A 245 -23.57 20.72 8.03
CA ASN A 245 -22.56 21.23 8.98
C ASN A 245 -21.73 20.06 9.55
N GLN A 246 -20.43 20.07 9.33
CA GLN A 246 -19.48 19.04 9.79
C GLN A 246 -18.94 19.39 11.19
N ILE A 247 -19.83 19.59 12.17
CA ILE A 247 -19.41 19.88 13.55
C ILE A 247 -18.79 18.62 14.16
N THR A 248 -17.54 18.73 14.63
CA THR A 248 -16.80 17.64 15.29
C THR A 248 -16.35 17.98 16.71
N ASP A 249 -16.30 19.26 17.10
CA ASP A 249 -16.12 19.71 18.49
C ASP A 249 -17.46 20.19 19.07
N PHE A 250 -17.78 19.67 20.25
CA PHE A 250 -19.04 19.90 20.97
C PHE A 250 -18.83 20.56 22.34
N SER A 251 -17.60 20.95 22.68
CA SER A 251 -17.20 21.45 24.01
C SER A 251 -17.98 22.68 24.47
N ASP A 252 -18.29 23.61 23.56
CA ASP A 252 -19.11 24.80 23.84
C ASP A 252 -20.56 24.48 24.28
N LEU A 253 -21.07 23.28 23.99
CA LEU A 253 -22.41 22.84 24.44
C LEU A 253 -22.48 22.55 25.95
N MET A 254 -21.34 22.53 26.65
CA MET A 254 -21.28 22.25 28.10
C MET A 254 -21.43 23.51 28.98
N TYR A 255 -21.79 24.64 28.37
CA TYR A 255 -22.00 25.92 29.04
C TYR A 255 -23.38 26.57 28.74
N PRO A 256 -24.53 25.85 28.76
CA PRO A 256 -25.86 26.42 28.48
C PRO A 256 -26.41 27.16 29.72
N TYR A 257 -25.72 28.24 30.10
CA TYR A 257 -26.01 29.06 31.27
C TYR A 257 -26.86 30.29 30.92
N THR A 258 -27.92 30.57 31.68
CA THR A 258 -28.33 31.99 31.82
C THR A 258 -27.29 32.78 32.63
N SER A 259 -27.30 34.12 32.50
CA SER A 259 -26.46 35.04 33.28
C SER A 259 -26.58 34.93 34.81
N ASN A 260 -27.52 34.12 35.31
CA ASN A 260 -27.85 33.95 36.73
C ASN A 260 -27.50 32.53 37.24
N ASN A 261 -26.68 31.76 36.51
CA ASN A 261 -26.41 30.34 36.76
C ASN A 261 -27.65 29.42 36.77
N THR A 262 -28.78 29.86 36.20
CA THR A 262 -29.92 28.96 35.97
C THR A 262 -29.66 28.18 34.68
N ARG A 263 -29.65 26.85 34.78
CA ARG A 263 -29.52 25.90 33.67
C ARG A 263 -30.65 26.11 32.65
N VAL A 264 -30.32 26.08 31.36
CA VAL A 264 -31.28 26.11 30.27
C VAL A 264 -31.21 24.79 29.51
N LYS A 265 -32.35 24.13 29.31
CA LYS A 265 -32.43 22.99 28.41
C LYS A 265 -32.19 23.47 26.98
N LEU A 266 -31.04 23.13 26.41
CA LEU A 266 -30.76 23.33 25.00
C LEU A 266 -31.31 22.14 24.20
N ASN A 267 -32.33 22.39 23.36
CA ASN A 267 -32.81 21.39 22.40
C ASN A 267 -31.95 21.46 21.14
N MET A 268 -31.43 20.33 20.67
CA MET A 268 -30.54 20.27 19.51
C MET A 268 -30.99 19.27 18.45
N ASP A 269 -30.68 19.58 17.20
CA ASP A 269 -30.85 18.67 16.08
C ASP A 269 -29.74 18.83 15.05
N GLY A 270 -29.29 17.71 14.51
CA GLY A 270 -28.55 17.70 13.25
C GLY A 270 -27.04 17.81 13.35
N ILE A 271 -26.44 17.47 14.50
CA ILE A 271 -24.99 17.24 14.58
C ILE A 271 -24.61 16.11 13.61
N THR A 272 -23.90 16.40 12.52
CA THR A 272 -23.49 15.43 11.49
C THR A 272 -21.95 15.29 11.40
N PRO A 273 -21.29 14.60 12.33
CA PRO A 273 -19.88 14.25 12.22
C PRO A 273 -19.69 13.15 11.18
N GLU A 274 -18.58 13.24 10.44
CA GLU A 274 -18.15 12.26 9.46
C GLU A 274 -17.07 11.36 10.08
N VAL A 275 -17.22 10.04 9.93
CA VAL A 275 -16.36 9.02 10.56
C VAL A 275 -15.96 7.93 9.57
N ASN A 276 -14.87 7.22 9.88
CA ASN A 276 -14.54 5.98 9.21
C ASN A 276 -15.31 4.81 9.84
N ILE A 277 -15.71 3.86 9.02
CA ILE A 277 -16.15 2.53 9.43
C ILE A 277 -14.91 1.64 9.46
N LYS A 278 -14.75 0.85 10.52
CA LYS A 278 -13.68 -0.15 10.60
C LYS A 278 -14.08 -1.41 9.85
N TYR A 279 -13.13 -2.03 9.15
CA TYR A 279 -13.28 -3.40 8.63
C TYR A 279 -12.34 -4.33 9.39
N ASP A 280 -12.89 -5.37 10.00
CA ASP A 280 -12.14 -6.43 10.67
C ASP A 280 -11.93 -7.61 9.71
N SER A 281 -10.68 -7.95 9.40
CA SER A 281 -10.35 -9.06 8.49
C SER A 281 -10.30 -10.44 9.16
N VAL A 282 -10.47 -10.52 10.49
CA VAL A 282 -10.47 -11.77 11.28
C VAL A 282 -11.90 -12.17 11.60
N GLU A 283 -12.72 -11.24 12.10
CA GLU A 283 -14.17 -11.43 12.29
C GLU A 283 -14.96 -11.31 10.97
N ASN A 284 -14.34 -10.77 9.91
CA ASN A 284 -14.95 -10.49 8.60
C ASN A 284 -16.23 -9.66 8.70
N LEU A 285 -16.15 -8.49 9.37
CA LEU A 285 -17.29 -7.59 9.54
C LEU A 285 -16.89 -6.12 9.46
N TYR A 286 -17.86 -5.28 9.11
CA TYR A 286 -17.73 -3.82 9.17
C TYR A 286 -18.37 -3.29 10.45
N TYR A 287 -17.72 -2.36 11.15
CA TYR A 287 -18.19 -1.84 12.43
C TYR A 287 -17.80 -0.38 12.70
N PHE A 288 -18.46 0.25 13.66
CA PHE A 288 -18.12 1.57 14.18
C PHE A 288 -18.14 1.56 15.71
N ASP A 289 -16.98 1.84 16.33
CA ASP A 289 -16.81 1.89 17.79
C ASP A 289 -17.40 3.19 18.35
N LEU A 290 -18.36 3.08 19.27
CA LEU A 290 -19.01 4.26 19.85
C LEU A 290 -18.06 5.07 20.74
N ASP A 291 -17.06 4.43 21.34
CA ASP A 291 -16.01 5.08 22.14
C ASP A 291 -15.06 5.97 21.33
N THR A 292 -15.11 5.94 19.98
CA THR A 292 -14.40 6.94 19.15
C THR A 292 -15.03 8.32 19.22
N ILE A 293 -16.30 8.43 19.62
CA ILE A 293 -16.97 9.72 19.79
C ILE A 293 -16.62 10.28 21.17
N VAL A 294 -15.52 11.04 21.23
CA VAL A 294 -15.05 11.71 22.44
C VAL A 294 -16.05 12.78 22.87
N MET A 295 -16.95 12.43 23.78
CA MET A 295 -17.87 13.38 24.40
C MET A 295 -17.10 14.42 25.21
N PRO A 296 -17.51 15.70 25.19
CA PRO A 296 -16.76 16.76 25.85
C PRO A 296 -16.72 16.58 27.38
N THR A 297 -15.62 17.02 27.99
CA THR A 297 -15.39 16.90 29.44
C THR A 297 -16.20 17.97 30.20
N PRO A 298 -17.05 17.59 31.18
CA PRO A 298 -17.95 18.52 31.84
C PRO A 298 -17.23 19.63 32.62
N SER A 299 -17.82 20.83 32.57
CA SER A 299 -17.46 21.95 33.43
C SER A 299 -17.79 21.63 34.91
N THR A 300 -17.14 22.33 35.84
CA THR A 300 -17.29 22.03 37.28
C THR A 300 -18.72 22.30 37.76
N GLY A 301 -19.42 21.23 38.16
CA GLY A 301 -20.84 21.28 38.58
C GLY A 301 -21.84 20.76 37.54
N TYR A 302 -21.34 20.24 36.41
CA TYR A 302 -22.12 19.59 35.36
C TYR A 302 -21.82 18.09 35.29
N SER A 303 -22.79 17.33 34.81
CA SER A 303 -22.62 15.91 34.50
C SER A 303 -22.09 15.76 33.07
N SER A 304 -21.29 14.73 32.81
CA SER A 304 -20.92 14.37 31.44
C SER A 304 -22.17 14.07 30.60
N LEU A 305 -22.05 14.30 29.30
CA LEU A 305 -23.03 13.83 28.34
C LEU A 305 -22.78 12.34 28.03
N VAL A 306 -23.87 11.59 27.84
CA VAL A 306 -23.89 10.21 27.38
C VAL A 306 -24.59 10.18 26.02
N LEU A 307 -24.08 9.35 25.12
CA LEU A 307 -24.78 8.95 23.91
C LEU A 307 -25.61 7.70 24.20
N THR A 308 -26.93 7.81 24.09
CA THR A 308 -27.79 6.64 24.03
C THR A 308 -28.22 6.39 22.58
N PRO A 309 -28.03 5.19 22.01
CA PRO A 309 -28.54 4.85 20.68
C PRO A 309 -30.05 5.15 20.59
N TYR A 310 -30.43 6.05 19.68
CA TYR A 310 -31.81 6.50 19.48
C TYR A 310 -32.46 5.76 18.32
N SER A 311 -31.72 5.56 17.23
CA SER A 311 -32.06 4.61 16.18
C SER A 311 -30.78 4.11 15.51
N VAL A 312 -30.58 2.79 15.55
CA VAL A 312 -29.67 2.10 14.64
C VAL A 312 -30.35 2.01 13.26
N PRO A 313 -29.61 2.06 12.12
CA PRO A 313 -30.19 1.80 10.81
C PRO A 313 -30.70 0.36 10.67
N PHE A 314 -31.51 0.07 9.63
CA PHE A 314 -32.03 -1.30 9.41
C PHE A 314 -30.96 -2.30 8.92
N TYR A 315 -29.86 -1.80 8.37
CA TYR A 315 -28.71 -2.55 7.83
C TYR A 315 -27.57 -2.69 8.85
N ALA A 316 -27.90 -2.62 10.14
CA ALA A 316 -26.92 -2.60 11.22
C ALA A 316 -27.51 -3.08 12.56
N GLU A 317 -26.65 -3.61 13.42
CA GLU A 317 -26.99 -4.06 14.78
C GLU A 317 -26.08 -3.42 15.84
N LEU A 318 -26.56 -3.34 17.08
CA LEU A 318 -25.78 -2.81 18.22
C LEU A 318 -25.16 -3.95 19.02
N ASP A 319 -23.84 -4.09 18.92
CA ASP A 319 -23.04 -4.94 19.79
C ASP A 319 -22.82 -4.23 21.14
N GLN A 320 -23.67 -4.57 22.10
CA GLN A 320 -23.61 -4.05 23.47
C GLN A 320 -22.45 -4.60 24.31
N VAL A 321 -21.73 -5.63 23.82
CA VAL A 321 -20.60 -6.24 24.54
C VAL A 321 -19.32 -5.47 24.22
N ASN A 322 -19.10 -5.14 22.96
CA ASN A 322 -17.92 -4.41 22.48
C ASN A 322 -18.20 -2.91 22.20
N ASN A 323 -19.38 -2.42 22.57
CA ASN A 323 -19.80 -1.01 22.42
C ASN A 323 -19.66 -0.45 20.99
N ARG A 324 -20.02 -1.27 19.99
CA ARG A 324 -19.90 -0.97 18.55
C ARG A 324 -21.21 -1.18 17.80
N ILE A 325 -21.39 -0.48 16.69
CA ILE A 325 -22.43 -0.80 15.70
C ILE A 325 -21.78 -1.67 14.63
N ILE A 326 -22.37 -2.83 14.32
CA ILE A 326 -21.94 -3.74 13.25
C ILE A 326 -22.86 -3.55 12.05
N TYR A 327 -22.32 -3.55 10.84
CA TYR A 327 -23.06 -3.35 9.59
C TYR A 327 -23.19 -4.63 8.78
N GLU A 328 -24.27 -4.75 8.01
CA GLU A 328 -24.42 -5.81 7.00
C GLU A 328 -23.33 -5.65 5.92
N ASN A 329 -22.44 -6.64 5.77
CA ASN A 329 -21.35 -6.58 4.78
C ASN A 329 -21.86 -6.32 3.36
N GLU A 330 -22.95 -6.97 2.95
CA GLU A 330 -23.57 -6.79 1.62
C GLU A 330 -23.94 -5.32 1.36
N PHE A 331 -24.47 -4.60 2.37
CA PHE A 331 -24.81 -3.18 2.25
C PHE A 331 -23.57 -2.29 2.08
N ILE A 332 -22.49 -2.55 2.84
CA ILE A 332 -21.25 -1.78 2.74
C ILE A 332 -20.55 -2.06 1.40
N GLU A 333 -20.47 -3.32 1.00
CA GLU A 333 -19.86 -3.77 -0.26
C GLU A 333 -20.62 -3.23 -1.48
N GLU A 334 -21.96 -3.17 -1.45
CA GLU A 334 -22.75 -2.52 -2.51
C GLU A 334 -22.38 -1.04 -2.65
N ARG A 335 -22.23 -0.31 -1.54
CA ARG A 335 -21.83 1.12 -1.54
C ARG A 335 -20.41 1.35 -2.03
N LEU A 336 -19.48 0.47 -1.68
CA LEU A 336 -18.11 0.50 -2.19
C LEU A 336 -18.06 0.20 -3.69
N ALA A 337 -18.84 -0.79 -4.17
CA ALA A 337 -18.95 -1.11 -5.59
C ALA A 337 -19.62 0.02 -6.41
N GLN A 338 -20.54 0.78 -5.81
CA GLN A 338 -21.12 2.00 -6.38
C GLN A 338 -20.17 3.21 -6.33
N GLY A 339 -19.04 3.11 -5.63
CA GLY A 339 -18.07 4.20 -5.46
C GLY A 339 -18.55 5.35 -4.56
N TRP A 340 -19.55 5.12 -3.70
CA TRP A 340 -20.12 6.18 -2.85
C TRP A 340 -20.49 5.70 -1.44
N LEU A 341 -19.55 5.91 -0.52
CA LEU A 341 -19.73 5.73 0.91
C LEU A 341 -20.10 7.09 1.55
N ASP A 342 -21.40 7.37 1.67
CA ASP A 342 -21.96 8.40 2.57
C ASP A 342 -23.35 7.93 3.02
N PHE A 343 -23.42 7.38 4.24
CA PHE A 343 -24.61 6.74 4.80
C PHE A 343 -24.75 7.03 6.30
N SER A 344 -25.89 6.67 6.90
CA SER A 344 -26.09 6.90 8.34
C SER A 344 -25.44 5.79 9.15
N VAL A 345 -24.48 6.14 10.02
CA VAL A 345 -23.88 5.24 11.01
C VAL A 345 -24.90 4.91 12.11
N GLY A 346 -25.71 5.89 12.49
CA GLY A 346 -26.73 5.78 13.51
C GLY A 346 -27.15 7.16 14.04
N ASN A 347 -28.34 7.20 14.63
CA ASN A 347 -28.85 8.37 15.33
C ASN A 347 -28.73 8.15 16.84
N PHE A 348 -28.20 9.14 17.55
CA PHE A 348 -27.91 9.08 18.98
C PHE A 348 -28.57 10.23 19.72
N THR A 349 -29.12 9.95 20.90
CA THR A 349 -29.61 10.98 21.82
C THR A 349 -28.49 11.38 22.78
N MET A 350 -28.19 12.68 22.82
CA MET A 350 -27.29 13.27 23.81
C MET A 350 -28.09 13.63 25.06
N GLN A 351 -27.72 13.12 26.23
CA GLN A 351 -28.34 13.44 27.52
C GLN A 351 -27.29 13.50 28.65
N SER A 352 -27.56 14.23 29.73
CA SER A 352 -26.67 14.25 30.91
C SER A 352 -26.85 12.99 31.78
N ILE A 353 -25.76 12.47 32.37
CA ILE A 353 -25.79 11.25 33.24
C ILE A 353 -26.88 11.33 34.32
N ASP A 354 -26.99 12.49 34.98
CA ASP A 354 -27.94 12.76 36.07
C ASP A 354 -29.39 12.99 35.62
N ARG A 355 -29.67 13.01 34.31
CA ARG A 355 -30.97 13.34 33.70
C ARG A 355 -31.51 14.72 34.11
N SER A 356 -30.62 15.68 34.36
CA SER A 356 -30.96 17.07 34.68
C SER A 356 -31.41 17.92 33.47
N TYR A 357 -31.35 17.36 32.25
CA TYR A 357 -31.82 17.96 30.99
C TYR A 357 -31.04 19.21 30.54
N ASP A 358 -29.72 19.28 30.79
CA ASP A 358 -28.89 20.42 30.33
C ASP A 358 -28.87 20.53 28.79
N VAL A 359 -28.71 19.41 28.09
CA VAL A 359 -28.84 19.29 26.63
C VAL A 359 -29.70 18.06 26.31
N GLU A 360 -30.58 18.17 25.31
CA GLU A 360 -31.25 17.03 24.67
C GLU A 360 -31.29 17.24 23.16
N GLY A 361 -30.84 16.25 22.38
CA GLY A 361 -30.87 16.36 20.93
C GLY A 361 -30.41 15.13 20.18
N VAL A 362 -30.56 15.15 18.86
CA VAL A 362 -30.18 14.06 17.95
C VAL A 362 -28.88 14.38 17.21
N MET A 363 -27.89 13.52 17.40
CA MET A 363 -26.71 13.41 16.55
C MET A 363 -26.96 12.36 15.46
N TRP A 364 -26.49 12.64 14.25
CA TRP A 364 -26.71 11.92 12.99
C TRP A 364 -25.35 11.57 12.36
N VAL A 365 -24.69 10.51 12.84
CA VAL A 365 -23.31 10.20 12.42
C VAL A 365 -23.28 9.69 10.98
N ARG A 366 -22.25 10.07 10.19
CA ARG A 366 -22.11 9.70 8.77
C ARG A 366 -20.84 8.88 8.51
N GLY A 367 -21.00 7.70 7.93
CA GLY A 367 -19.87 6.85 7.50
C GLY A 367 -19.38 7.29 6.11
N VAL A 368 -18.13 7.76 6.03
CA VAL A 368 -17.55 8.34 4.79
C VAL A 368 -16.28 7.65 4.28
N GLY A 369 -15.64 6.82 5.10
CA GLY A 369 -14.44 6.06 4.74
C GLY A 369 -14.43 4.66 5.35
N ILE A 370 -13.56 3.78 4.84
CA ILE A 370 -13.22 2.51 5.50
C ILE A 370 -11.81 2.62 6.07
N GLU A 371 -11.65 2.23 7.32
CA GLU A 371 -10.37 2.04 8.01
C GLU A 371 -10.17 0.52 8.20
N ASN A 372 -9.19 -0.06 7.52
CA ASN A 372 -8.94 -1.50 7.64
C ASN A 372 -8.14 -1.77 8.92
N VAL A 373 -8.73 -2.58 9.81
CA VAL A 373 -8.08 -3.05 11.03
C VAL A 373 -7.42 -4.39 10.71
N TYR A 374 -6.16 -4.32 10.31
CA TYR A 374 -5.34 -5.50 10.08
C TYR A 374 -4.64 -5.92 11.37
N GLU A 375 -4.77 -7.19 11.75
CA GLU A 375 -3.73 -7.81 12.55
C GLU A 375 -2.52 -8.11 11.63
N ASN A 376 -1.38 -7.53 12.00
CA ASN A 376 -0.11 -7.66 11.29
C ASN A 376 0.80 -8.64 12.05
N TYR A 377 1.30 -9.66 11.35
CA TYR A 377 2.19 -10.66 11.91
C TYR A 377 3.63 -10.51 11.41
N THR A 378 4.55 -11.15 12.14
CA THR A 378 5.96 -11.28 11.79
C THR A 378 6.29 -12.75 11.53
N VAL A 379 6.87 -13.03 10.37
CA VAL A 379 7.49 -14.33 10.08
C VAL A 379 8.98 -14.24 10.34
N THR A 380 9.47 -15.08 11.24
CA THR A 380 10.89 -15.21 11.59
C THR A 380 11.50 -16.45 10.93
N PHE A 381 12.81 -16.43 10.72
CA PHE A 381 13.53 -17.50 10.03
C PHE A 381 14.70 -18.00 10.88
N ASP A 382 14.61 -19.25 11.36
CA ASP A 382 15.71 -19.94 12.03
C ASP A 382 16.48 -20.76 10.97
N SER A 383 17.67 -20.28 10.63
CA SER A 383 18.52 -20.89 9.61
C SER A 383 19.20 -22.19 10.03
N GLN A 384 18.98 -22.68 11.26
CA GLN A 384 19.56 -23.91 11.82
C GLN A 384 21.09 -23.98 11.57
N GLU A 385 21.79 -22.95 12.05
CA GLU A 385 23.23 -22.70 11.90
C GLU A 385 23.69 -22.28 10.48
N GLY A 386 22.79 -22.22 9.49
CA GLY A 386 23.05 -21.60 8.20
C GLY A 386 23.10 -20.06 8.27
N THR A 387 23.39 -19.41 7.14
CA THR A 387 23.41 -17.93 7.02
C THR A 387 22.10 -17.28 7.47
N THR A 388 22.20 -16.20 8.25
CA THR A 388 21.04 -15.45 8.77
C THR A 388 20.12 -14.97 7.65
N VAL A 389 18.81 -15.11 7.88
CA VAL A 389 17.73 -14.58 7.03
C VAL A 389 16.93 -13.55 7.84
N ASN A 390 16.63 -12.40 7.23
CA ASN A 390 15.87 -11.35 7.90
C ASN A 390 14.40 -11.74 8.06
N PRO A 391 13.74 -11.38 9.17
CA PRO A 391 12.29 -11.57 9.31
C PRO A 391 11.50 -10.69 8.34
N ILE A 392 10.30 -11.12 8.02
CA ILE A 392 9.30 -10.33 7.29
C ILE A 392 8.30 -9.82 8.33
N THR A 393 8.18 -8.51 8.51
CA THR A 393 7.18 -7.86 9.37
C THR A 393 5.97 -7.40 8.56
N ASP A 394 4.92 -6.95 9.25
CA ASP A 394 3.77 -6.28 8.65
C ASP A 394 3.02 -7.14 7.62
N VAL A 395 2.96 -8.44 7.89
CA VAL A 395 2.22 -9.41 7.07
C VAL A 395 0.77 -9.45 7.53
N ASN A 396 -0.16 -9.02 6.67
CA ASN A 396 -1.59 -9.11 6.93
C ASN A 396 -2.03 -10.56 7.19
N HIS A 397 -3.03 -10.76 8.06
CA HIS A 397 -3.75 -12.03 8.22
C HIS A 397 -4.15 -12.66 6.87
N ASN A 398 -3.94 -13.97 6.72
CA ASN A 398 -4.17 -14.77 5.51
C ASN A 398 -3.35 -14.36 4.26
N ALA A 399 -2.31 -13.54 4.39
CA ALA A 399 -1.41 -13.25 3.27
C ALA A 399 -0.34 -14.34 3.07
N SER A 400 -0.06 -14.71 1.83
CA SER A 400 1.16 -15.45 1.47
C SER A 400 2.36 -14.51 1.43
N ILE A 401 3.54 -15.03 1.77
CA ILE A 401 4.81 -14.28 1.78
C ILE A 401 5.73 -14.75 0.65
N THR A 402 6.53 -13.85 0.08
CA THR A 402 7.56 -14.24 -0.90
C THR A 402 8.69 -15.01 -0.23
N ALA A 403 9.15 -16.09 -0.86
CA ALA A 403 10.30 -16.85 -0.37
C ALA A 403 11.55 -15.97 -0.22
N PRO A 404 12.28 -16.03 0.91
CA PRO A 404 13.56 -15.36 1.04
C PRO A 404 14.60 -16.02 0.12
N LEU A 405 15.74 -15.35 -0.09
CA LEU A 405 16.91 -16.01 -0.68
C LEU A 405 17.29 -17.23 0.19
N ALA A 406 17.47 -18.39 -0.45
CA ALA A 406 17.82 -19.61 0.25
C ALA A 406 19.12 -19.41 1.06
N PRO A 407 19.14 -19.80 2.36
CA PRO A 407 20.34 -19.72 3.17
C PRO A 407 21.39 -20.72 2.67
N THR A 408 22.62 -20.59 3.18
CA THR A 408 23.69 -21.58 2.95
C THR A 408 24.25 -22.10 4.27
N LYS A 409 24.65 -23.36 4.30
CA LYS A 409 25.34 -24.03 5.41
C LYS A 409 26.44 -24.91 4.83
N GLU A 410 27.66 -24.80 5.35
CA GLU A 410 28.80 -25.53 4.79
C GLU A 410 28.59 -27.05 4.90
N GLY A 411 28.93 -27.79 3.85
CA GLY A 411 28.77 -29.24 3.80
C GLY A 411 27.34 -29.76 3.80
N HIS A 412 26.33 -28.92 3.53
CA HIS A 412 24.92 -29.30 3.52
C HIS A 412 24.16 -28.72 2.31
N ALA A 413 23.22 -29.49 1.77
CA ALA A 413 22.19 -29.00 0.86
C ALA A 413 21.01 -28.42 1.65
N PHE A 414 20.42 -27.32 1.15
CA PHE A 414 19.20 -26.74 1.71
C PHE A 414 17.98 -27.49 1.17
N ASP A 415 17.21 -28.11 2.06
CA ASP A 415 16.06 -28.95 1.68
C ASP A 415 14.76 -28.14 1.60
N GLY A 416 14.63 -27.06 2.38
CA GLY A 416 13.41 -26.25 2.46
C GLY A 416 13.18 -25.58 3.81
N TRP A 417 12.06 -24.86 3.92
CA TRP A 417 11.58 -24.23 5.16
C TRP A 417 10.42 -25.05 5.75
N TYR A 418 10.40 -25.21 7.07
CA TYR A 418 9.43 -26.05 7.79
C TYR A 418 8.82 -25.29 8.97
N THR A 419 7.60 -25.62 9.38
CA THR A 419 6.88 -24.90 10.46
C THR A 419 7.38 -25.23 11.87
N ASP A 420 8.21 -26.26 12.03
CA ASP A 420 8.71 -26.73 13.33
C ASP A 420 10.08 -27.42 13.22
N THR A 421 10.77 -27.55 14.36
CA THR A 421 12.09 -28.19 14.49
C THR A 421 12.08 -29.72 14.37
N THR A 422 10.92 -30.36 14.17
CA THR A 422 10.82 -31.79 13.84
C THR A 422 10.76 -32.04 12.32
N PHE A 423 10.63 -30.96 11.53
CA PHE A 423 10.55 -30.98 10.07
C PHE A 423 9.38 -31.84 9.55
N ALA A 424 8.27 -31.85 10.29
CA ALA A 424 7.08 -32.65 9.95
C ALA A 424 6.21 -32.02 8.86
N THR A 425 6.13 -30.68 8.83
CA THR A 425 5.35 -29.92 7.84
C THR A 425 6.26 -28.91 7.15
N GLU A 426 6.42 -29.07 5.83
CA GLU A 426 7.13 -28.15 4.95
C GLU A 426 6.23 -26.95 4.60
N TRP A 427 6.81 -25.76 4.46
CA TRP A 427 6.11 -24.51 4.18
C TRP A 427 6.25 -24.11 2.71
N TYR A 428 5.12 -23.97 2.03
CA TYR A 428 5.02 -23.70 0.61
C TYR A 428 4.58 -22.25 0.36
N PHE A 429 5.54 -21.37 0.06
CA PHE A 429 5.32 -19.93 -0.14
C PHE A 429 4.27 -19.55 -1.22
N ASP A 430 3.97 -20.45 -2.15
CA ASP A 430 2.96 -20.27 -3.21
C ASP A 430 1.52 -20.64 -2.78
N THR A 431 1.33 -21.35 -1.67
CA THR A 431 0.01 -21.85 -1.21
C THR A 431 -0.33 -21.51 0.23
N ASP A 432 0.68 -21.37 1.08
CA ASP A 432 0.51 -21.23 2.52
C ASP A 432 0.38 -19.74 2.89
N THR A 433 -0.29 -19.49 4.02
CA THR A 433 -0.73 -18.14 4.41
C THR A 433 -0.49 -17.90 5.90
N VAL A 434 -0.12 -16.67 6.26
CA VAL A 434 0.27 -16.30 7.62
C VAL A 434 -0.97 -15.95 8.43
N THR A 435 -1.29 -16.79 9.42
CA THR A 435 -2.39 -16.56 10.39
C THR A 435 -1.92 -15.97 11.71
N ASP A 436 -0.63 -16.11 12.03
CA ASP A 436 -0.05 -15.84 13.34
C ASP A 436 1.42 -15.40 13.22
N ASN A 437 1.96 -14.85 14.31
CA ASN A 437 3.42 -14.70 14.46
C ASN A 437 4.08 -16.08 14.51
N MET A 438 5.00 -16.37 13.59
CA MET A 438 5.56 -17.72 13.40
C MET A 438 7.07 -17.72 13.12
N THR A 439 7.67 -18.91 13.24
CA THR A 439 9.08 -19.17 12.91
C THR A 439 9.15 -20.32 11.92
N LEU A 440 9.85 -20.09 10.80
CA LEU A 440 10.16 -21.13 9.83
C LEU A 440 11.60 -21.61 10.04
N TYR A 441 11.80 -22.92 10.01
CA TYR A 441 13.06 -23.60 10.32
C TYR A 441 13.69 -24.19 9.06
N ALA A 442 14.97 -23.90 8.82
CA ALA A 442 15.71 -24.41 7.66
C ALA A 442 16.08 -25.88 7.85
N LYS A 443 15.72 -26.73 6.90
CA LYS A 443 16.12 -28.15 6.87
C LYS A 443 17.35 -28.33 6.00
N TRP A 444 18.23 -29.25 6.42
CA TRP A 444 19.53 -29.48 5.82
C TRP A 444 19.82 -30.97 5.64
N SER A 445 20.12 -31.40 4.42
CA SER A 445 20.68 -32.73 4.13
C SER A 445 22.21 -32.64 4.02
N PRO A 446 22.99 -33.47 4.74
CA PRO A 446 24.45 -33.49 4.62
C PRO A 446 24.91 -33.84 3.19
N LEU A 447 25.93 -33.14 2.71
CA LEU A 447 26.61 -33.51 1.46
C LEU A 447 27.56 -34.68 1.75
N ILE A 448 27.36 -35.76 0.99
CA ILE A 448 28.13 -37.00 1.10
C ILE A 448 28.73 -37.39 -0.25
N TYR A 449 29.91 -38.00 -0.20
CA TYR A 449 30.75 -38.30 -1.35
C TYR A 449 31.25 -39.74 -1.35
N THR A 450 31.74 -40.18 -2.50
CA THR A 450 32.41 -41.45 -2.70
C THR A 450 33.86 -41.23 -3.12
N VAL A 451 34.79 -41.87 -2.41
CA VAL A 451 36.19 -41.98 -2.81
C VAL A 451 36.42 -43.33 -3.48
N THR A 452 36.88 -43.29 -4.72
CA THR A 452 37.22 -44.47 -5.53
C THR A 452 38.74 -44.67 -5.58
N PHE A 453 39.18 -45.90 -5.79
CA PHE A 453 40.60 -46.26 -5.80
C PHE A 453 40.96 -46.98 -7.10
N ASP A 454 41.80 -46.33 -7.92
CA ASP A 454 42.38 -46.93 -9.13
C ASP A 454 43.73 -47.54 -8.77
N SER A 455 43.78 -48.87 -8.70
CA SER A 455 44.97 -49.62 -8.31
C SER A 455 46.08 -49.66 -9.38
N GLN A 456 45.88 -49.05 -10.56
CA GLN A 456 46.84 -49.00 -11.67
C GLN A 456 47.43 -50.40 -11.98
N GLU A 457 46.53 -51.34 -12.28
CA GLU A 457 46.76 -52.78 -12.52
C GLU A 457 47.16 -53.61 -11.28
N GLY A 458 47.28 -52.99 -10.11
CA GLY A 458 47.39 -53.73 -8.83
C GLY A 458 46.05 -54.33 -8.37
N THR A 459 46.06 -55.05 -7.26
CA THR A 459 44.85 -55.64 -6.65
C THR A 459 43.75 -54.61 -6.37
N THR A 460 42.51 -54.94 -6.70
CA THR A 460 41.32 -54.09 -6.49
C THR A 460 41.18 -53.61 -5.05
N VAL A 461 40.86 -52.33 -4.87
CA VAL A 461 40.52 -51.72 -3.59
C VAL A 461 39.08 -51.20 -3.66
N ASN A 462 38.29 -51.50 -2.62
CA ASN A 462 36.89 -51.07 -2.58
C ASN A 462 36.77 -49.56 -2.37
N PRO A 463 35.78 -48.88 -2.98
CA PRO A 463 35.50 -47.48 -2.70
C PRO A 463 34.99 -47.29 -1.27
N ILE A 464 35.16 -46.08 -0.75
CA ILE A 464 34.53 -45.61 0.49
C ILE A 464 33.36 -44.71 0.09
N THR A 465 32.13 -45.11 0.43
CA THR A 465 30.91 -44.32 0.19
C THR A 465 30.52 -43.51 1.42
N ASP A 466 29.52 -42.64 1.27
CA ASP A 466 28.85 -41.94 2.37
C ASP A 466 29.79 -41.05 3.23
N VAL A 467 30.85 -40.54 2.60
CA VAL A 467 31.85 -39.68 3.24
C VAL A 467 31.31 -38.25 3.32
N ASN A 468 31.04 -37.75 4.52
CA ASN A 468 30.61 -36.36 4.73
C ASN A 468 31.62 -35.35 4.17
N HIS A 469 31.12 -34.20 3.70
CA HIS A 469 31.94 -33.05 3.33
C HIS A 469 32.95 -32.67 4.43
N ASN A 470 34.18 -32.35 4.04
CA ASN A 470 35.33 -32.07 4.92
C ASN A 470 35.75 -33.23 5.84
N ALA A 471 35.31 -34.48 5.61
CA ALA A 471 35.79 -35.62 6.39
C ALA A 471 37.14 -36.15 5.87
N SER A 472 38.03 -36.51 6.79
CA SER A 472 39.21 -37.34 6.53
C SER A 472 38.82 -38.81 6.36
N ILE A 473 39.42 -39.51 5.40
CA ILE A 473 39.26 -40.96 5.23
C ILE A 473 40.47 -41.73 5.77
N THR A 474 40.26 -42.94 6.29
CA THR A 474 41.36 -43.84 6.68
C THR A 474 41.99 -44.48 5.44
N ALA A 475 43.32 -44.60 5.43
CA ALA A 475 44.04 -45.29 4.35
C ALA A 475 43.53 -46.74 4.18
N PRO A 476 43.22 -47.20 2.95
CA PRO A 476 42.90 -48.60 2.72
C PRO A 476 44.16 -49.46 2.89
N MET A 477 43.97 -50.77 3.03
CA MET A 477 45.09 -51.72 2.93
C MET A 477 45.81 -51.52 1.59
N ALA A 478 47.14 -51.36 1.63
CA ALA A 478 47.93 -51.14 0.43
C ALA A 478 47.71 -52.27 -0.59
N PRO A 479 47.44 -51.95 -1.87
CA PRO A 479 47.31 -52.96 -2.91
C PRO A 479 48.67 -53.63 -3.17
N THR A 480 48.67 -54.73 -3.92
CA THR A 480 49.89 -55.35 -4.46
C THR A 480 49.86 -55.38 -5.99
N LYS A 481 51.04 -55.31 -6.60
CA LYS A 481 51.27 -55.47 -8.05
C LYS A 481 52.56 -56.26 -8.23
N GLU A 482 52.55 -57.28 -9.10
CA GLU A 482 53.73 -58.12 -9.31
C GLU A 482 54.90 -57.31 -9.87
N GLY A 483 56.13 -57.59 -9.41
CA GLY A 483 57.32 -56.89 -9.85
C GLY A 483 57.40 -55.41 -9.46
N HIS A 484 56.59 -54.94 -8.52
CA HIS A 484 56.54 -53.52 -8.11
C HIS A 484 56.37 -53.35 -6.59
N THR A 485 56.85 -52.22 -6.06
CA THR A 485 56.54 -51.73 -4.71
C THR A 485 55.51 -50.61 -4.75
N PHE A 486 54.51 -50.67 -3.87
CA PHE A 486 53.52 -49.60 -3.70
C PHE A 486 54.17 -48.34 -3.11
N ALA A 487 53.93 -47.19 -3.73
CA ALA A 487 54.61 -45.92 -3.45
C ALA A 487 53.65 -44.77 -3.06
N GLY A 488 52.40 -45.08 -2.70
CA GLY A 488 51.41 -44.12 -2.22
C GLY A 488 50.17 -43.97 -3.12
N TRP A 489 49.18 -43.23 -2.61
CA TRP A 489 47.95 -42.85 -3.31
C TRP A 489 48.05 -41.39 -3.75
N TYR A 490 47.64 -41.07 -4.98
CA TYR A 490 47.80 -39.75 -5.58
C TYR A 490 46.48 -39.23 -6.15
N THR A 491 46.30 -37.90 -6.23
CA THR A 491 45.05 -37.28 -6.69
C THR A 491 44.79 -37.40 -8.20
N ASP A 492 45.80 -37.81 -8.97
CA ASP A 492 45.77 -37.86 -10.43
C ASP A 492 46.80 -38.85 -10.98
N THR A 493 46.65 -39.19 -12.27
CA THR A 493 47.52 -40.12 -13.01
C THR A 493 48.87 -39.53 -13.43
N THR A 494 49.16 -38.26 -13.13
CA THR A 494 50.51 -37.68 -13.29
C THR A 494 51.37 -37.88 -12.05
N PHE A 495 50.75 -38.32 -10.94
CA PHE A 495 51.38 -38.57 -9.64
C PHE A 495 52.12 -37.34 -9.07
N ALA A 496 51.56 -36.15 -9.32
CA ALA A 496 52.11 -34.86 -8.88
C ALA A 496 51.83 -34.57 -7.40
N THR A 497 50.61 -34.87 -6.92
CA THR A 497 50.20 -34.65 -5.52
C THR A 497 49.86 -36.00 -4.87
N GLU A 498 50.60 -36.36 -3.83
CA GLU A 498 50.30 -37.50 -2.96
C GLU A 498 49.18 -37.13 -1.99
N TRP A 499 48.21 -38.03 -1.80
CA TRP A 499 47.09 -37.83 -0.88
C TRP A 499 47.48 -38.23 0.54
N ASN A 500 47.42 -37.28 1.48
CA ASN A 500 47.75 -37.50 2.87
C ASN A 500 46.51 -37.76 3.73
N PHE A 501 46.28 -39.03 4.07
CA PHE A 501 45.16 -39.48 4.89
C PHE A 501 45.08 -38.86 6.30
N ASP A 502 46.17 -38.23 6.80
CA ASP A 502 46.18 -37.52 8.09
C ASP A 502 45.76 -36.03 7.99
N THR A 503 45.78 -35.42 6.81
CA THR A 503 45.48 -33.97 6.63
C THR A 503 44.40 -33.66 5.60
N ASP A 504 44.20 -34.53 4.63
CA ASP A 504 43.43 -34.21 3.44
C ASP A 504 41.98 -34.64 3.61
N MET A 505 41.07 -33.82 3.08
CA MET A 505 39.64 -33.88 3.37
C MET A 505 38.82 -34.03 2.09
N VAL A 506 37.77 -34.84 2.14
CA VAL A 506 36.91 -35.11 0.98
C VAL A 506 35.88 -33.98 0.83
N THR A 507 36.06 -33.15 -0.18
CA THR A 507 35.11 -32.08 -0.58
C THR A 507 34.16 -32.50 -1.69
N ASP A 508 34.55 -33.53 -2.46
CA ASP A 508 33.91 -33.93 -3.72
C ASP A 508 34.08 -35.44 -3.97
N ASN A 509 33.32 -35.98 -4.92
CA ASN A 509 33.56 -37.33 -5.44
C ASN A 509 34.92 -37.36 -6.16
N MET A 510 35.81 -38.27 -5.76
CA MET A 510 37.20 -38.30 -6.24
C MET A 510 37.71 -39.73 -6.49
N THR A 511 38.78 -39.83 -7.27
CA THR A 511 39.54 -41.06 -7.50
C THR A 511 40.98 -40.86 -7.03
N LEU A 512 41.48 -41.79 -6.23
CA LEU A 512 42.89 -41.86 -5.83
C LEU A 512 43.60 -42.95 -6.64
N TYR A 513 44.78 -42.64 -7.15
CA TYR A 513 45.56 -43.46 -8.07
C TYR A 513 46.79 -44.06 -7.39
N ALA A 514 46.98 -45.37 -7.53
CA ALA A 514 48.11 -46.09 -6.93
C ALA A 514 49.41 -45.84 -7.72
N LYS A 515 50.44 -45.34 -7.04
CA LYS A 515 51.77 -45.18 -7.61
C LYS A 515 52.62 -46.43 -7.35
N TRP A 516 53.38 -46.83 -8.37
CA TRP A 516 54.21 -48.03 -8.35
C TRP A 516 55.65 -47.69 -8.73
N SER A 517 56.61 -48.27 -8.01
CA SER A 517 58.03 -48.29 -8.43
C SER A 517 58.40 -49.72 -8.82
N PRO A 518 59.07 -49.97 -9.96
CA PRO A 518 59.46 -51.31 -10.37
C PRO A 518 60.51 -51.92 -9.43
N LEU A 519 60.48 -53.24 -9.30
CA LEU A 519 61.52 -54.02 -8.65
C LEU A 519 62.64 -54.33 -9.65
N ASN A 520 63.85 -53.88 -9.29
CA ASN A 520 65.07 -54.04 -10.05
C ASN A 520 66.04 -54.98 -9.32
N TYR A 521 66.70 -55.84 -10.08
CA TYR A 521 67.62 -56.87 -9.58
C TYR A 521 69.00 -56.77 -10.23
N THR A 522 69.96 -57.44 -9.60
CA THR A 522 71.32 -57.61 -10.11
C THR A 522 71.60 -59.09 -10.34
N VAL A 523 72.02 -59.43 -11.55
CA VAL A 523 72.61 -60.73 -11.86
C VAL A 523 74.13 -60.62 -11.77
N THR A 524 74.73 -61.47 -10.94
CA THR A 524 76.17 -61.57 -10.75
C THR A 524 76.71 -62.83 -11.44
N PHE A 525 77.97 -62.80 -11.86
CA PHE A 525 78.60 -63.89 -12.60
C PHE A 525 79.86 -64.37 -11.88
N ASP A 526 79.82 -65.59 -11.34
CA ASP A 526 80.98 -66.26 -10.77
C ASP A 526 81.66 -67.11 -11.85
N SER A 527 82.78 -66.62 -12.36
CA SER A 527 83.55 -67.26 -13.43
C SER A 527 84.28 -68.55 -13.01
N GLN A 528 84.19 -68.98 -11.74
CA GLN A 528 84.84 -70.17 -11.19
C GLN A 528 86.34 -70.23 -11.57
N GLU A 529 87.06 -69.18 -11.19
CA GLU A 529 88.48 -68.91 -11.50
C GLU A 529 88.78 -68.55 -12.98
N GLY A 530 87.77 -68.46 -13.85
CA GLY A 530 87.89 -67.90 -15.20
C GLY A 530 87.95 -66.36 -15.21
N THR A 531 88.11 -65.77 -16.40
CA THR A 531 88.10 -64.30 -16.58
C THR A 531 86.84 -63.65 -16.00
N ILE A 532 87.02 -62.48 -15.37
CA ILE A 532 85.94 -61.71 -14.75
C ILE A 532 84.85 -61.35 -15.77
N VAL A 533 83.59 -61.53 -15.37
CA VAL A 533 82.41 -61.06 -16.10
C VAL A 533 81.68 -60.04 -15.20
N ASN A 534 81.34 -58.88 -15.76
CA ASN A 534 80.68 -57.82 -15.01
C ASN A 534 79.22 -58.20 -14.69
N PRO A 535 78.69 -57.83 -13.52
CA PRO A 535 77.28 -58.01 -13.22
C PRO A 535 76.39 -57.13 -14.11
N ILE A 536 75.15 -57.58 -14.32
CA ILE A 536 74.09 -56.77 -14.94
C ILE A 536 73.21 -56.25 -13.81
N THR A 537 73.18 -54.94 -13.61
CA THR A 537 72.29 -54.27 -12.64
C THR A 537 71.01 -53.81 -13.31
N ASP A 538 70.04 -53.35 -12.50
CA ASP A 538 68.81 -52.70 -12.97
C ASP A 538 67.94 -53.56 -13.90
N VAL A 539 67.99 -54.88 -13.68
CA VAL A 539 67.15 -55.86 -14.38
C VAL A 539 65.75 -55.84 -13.79
N ASN A 540 64.75 -55.42 -14.55
CA ASN A 540 63.35 -55.46 -14.13
C ASN A 540 62.91 -56.89 -13.75
N HIS A 541 62.00 -57.03 -12.79
CA HIS A 541 61.33 -58.31 -12.49
C HIS A 541 60.80 -59.01 -13.75
N ASN A 542 61.00 -60.33 -13.84
CA ASN A 542 60.64 -61.19 -14.97
C ASN A 542 61.31 -60.81 -16.32
N ALA A 543 62.36 -59.99 -16.35
CA ALA A 543 63.13 -59.75 -17.57
C ALA A 543 64.17 -60.86 -17.82
N SER A 544 64.32 -61.29 -19.06
CA SER A 544 65.49 -62.06 -19.52
C SER A 544 66.70 -61.13 -19.67
N ILE A 545 67.90 -61.69 -19.48
CA ILE A 545 69.18 -60.99 -19.64
C ILE A 545 69.93 -61.54 -20.87
N PRO A 546 70.72 -60.72 -21.59
CA PRO A 546 71.57 -61.22 -22.66
C PRO A 546 72.68 -62.11 -22.10
N ALA A 547 73.05 -63.17 -22.83
CA ALA A 547 74.22 -63.97 -22.52
C ALA A 547 75.49 -63.10 -22.53
N PRO A 548 76.31 -63.11 -21.47
CA PRO A 548 77.58 -62.40 -21.48
C PRO A 548 78.57 -63.07 -22.44
N ILE A 549 79.63 -62.35 -22.82
CA ILE A 549 80.77 -62.96 -23.52
C ILE A 549 81.30 -64.11 -22.66
N ALA A 550 81.41 -65.31 -23.25
CA ALA A 550 81.86 -66.49 -22.54
C ALA A 550 83.23 -66.24 -21.89
N PRO A 551 83.41 -66.56 -20.59
CA PRO A 551 84.69 -66.40 -19.93
C PRO A 551 85.72 -67.39 -20.51
N THR A 552 86.99 -67.19 -20.17
CA THR A 552 88.07 -68.15 -20.48
C THR A 552 88.79 -68.61 -19.21
N LYS A 553 89.21 -69.87 -19.19
CA LYS A 553 90.01 -70.49 -18.12
C LYS A 553 91.06 -71.40 -18.77
N GLU A 554 92.32 -71.26 -18.38
CA GLU A 554 93.43 -71.97 -19.03
C GLU A 554 93.27 -73.50 -18.87
N GLY A 555 93.48 -74.25 -19.96
CA GLY A 555 93.35 -75.71 -19.98
C GLY A 555 91.90 -76.25 -19.98
N HIS A 556 90.88 -75.39 -20.00
CA HIS A 556 89.47 -75.78 -19.88
C HIS A 556 88.60 -75.26 -21.03
N ALA A 557 87.47 -75.93 -21.29
CA ALA A 557 86.39 -75.45 -22.15
C ALA A 557 85.17 -75.03 -21.32
N PHE A 558 84.44 -74.01 -21.78
CA PHE A 558 83.29 -73.43 -21.09
C PHE A 558 82.00 -74.18 -21.44
N GLU A 559 81.28 -74.65 -20.42
CA GLU A 559 80.16 -75.59 -20.53
C GLU A 559 78.81 -74.96 -20.10
N GLY A 560 78.71 -73.63 -20.14
CA GLY A 560 77.51 -72.86 -19.80
C GLY A 560 77.50 -72.20 -18.42
N TRP A 561 76.44 -71.46 -18.15
CA TRP A 561 76.15 -70.78 -16.89
C TRP A 561 75.07 -71.54 -16.10
N TYR A 562 75.22 -71.69 -14.79
CA TYR A 562 74.34 -72.51 -13.95
C TYR A 562 73.85 -71.74 -12.73
N THR A 563 72.66 -72.08 -12.21
CA THR A 563 72.06 -71.35 -11.08
C THR A 563 72.72 -71.62 -9.72
N ASP A 564 73.57 -72.65 -9.62
CA ASP A 564 74.31 -72.99 -8.41
C ASP A 564 75.64 -73.70 -8.71
N THR A 565 76.48 -73.83 -7.68
CA THR A 565 77.81 -74.50 -7.73
C THR A 565 77.75 -76.03 -7.79
N THR A 566 76.57 -76.64 -7.82
CA THR A 566 76.41 -78.08 -8.09
C THR A 566 76.22 -78.37 -9.57
N PHE A 567 75.98 -77.32 -10.38
CA PHE A 567 75.79 -77.38 -11.83
C PHE A 567 74.63 -78.29 -12.26
N ALA A 568 73.57 -78.34 -11.43
CA ALA A 568 72.38 -79.17 -11.66
C ALA A 568 71.39 -78.56 -12.67
N THR A 569 71.24 -77.23 -12.67
CA THR A 569 70.37 -76.48 -13.59
C THR A 569 71.20 -75.46 -14.36
N GLU A 570 71.25 -75.62 -15.68
CA GLU A 570 71.82 -74.64 -16.61
C GLU A 570 70.83 -73.48 -16.80
N TRP A 571 71.33 -72.24 -16.86
CA TRP A 571 70.55 -71.04 -17.10
C TRP A 571 70.42 -70.77 -18.60
N ASN A 572 69.19 -70.76 -19.10
CA ASN A 572 68.90 -70.50 -20.49
C ASN A 572 68.52 -69.02 -20.72
N PHE A 573 69.43 -68.25 -21.30
CA PHE A 573 69.24 -66.82 -21.60
C PHE A 573 68.06 -66.52 -22.55
N ASP A 574 67.55 -67.51 -23.29
CA ASP A 574 66.39 -67.35 -24.18
C ASP A 574 65.02 -67.60 -23.50
N THR A 575 64.98 -68.26 -22.32
CA THR A 575 63.72 -68.60 -21.63
C THR A 575 63.64 -68.15 -20.18
N ASP A 576 64.78 -67.99 -19.52
CA ASP A 576 64.85 -67.78 -18.09
C ASP A 576 64.81 -66.27 -17.78
N THR A 577 64.28 -65.93 -16.62
CA THR A 577 63.94 -64.56 -16.25
C THR A 577 64.31 -64.26 -14.81
N VAL A 578 64.68 -63.00 -14.54
CA VAL A 578 65.23 -62.58 -13.25
C VAL A 578 64.09 -62.17 -12.32
N THR A 579 63.79 -63.03 -11.33
CA THR A 579 62.81 -62.75 -10.26
C THR A 579 63.46 -62.13 -9.02
N ASP A 580 64.77 -62.34 -8.84
CA ASP A 580 65.51 -62.04 -7.61
C ASP A 580 66.98 -61.69 -7.92
N ASN A 581 67.68 -61.11 -6.93
CA ASN A 581 69.13 -60.95 -7.00
C ASN A 581 69.80 -62.34 -6.99
N MET A 582 70.57 -62.66 -8.02
CA MET A 582 71.09 -64.01 -8.25
C MET A 582 72.55 -64.03 -8.71
N THR A 583 73.17 -65.21 -8.62
CA THR A 583 74.53 -65.48 -9.10
C THR A 583 74.48 -66.66 -10.05
N LEU A 584 75.04 -66.49 -11.25
CA LEU A 584 75.25 -67.55 -12.21
C LEU A 584 76.71 -68.02 -12.17
N TYR A 585 76.92 -69.34 -12.18
CA TYR A 585 78.22 -69.99 -11.99
C TYR A 585 78.71 -70.64 -13.28
N ALA A 586 79.95 -70.37 -13.68
CA ALA A 586 80.54 -70.90 -14.90
C ALA A 586 80.97 -72.37 -14.73
N LYS A 587 80.52 -73.25 -15.63
CA LYS A 587 80.92 -74.66 -15.66
C LYS A 587 82.08 -74.88 -16.64
N TRP A 588 82.96 -75.82 -16.31
CA TRP A 588 84.19 -76.07 -17.04
C TRP A 588 84.44 -77.57 -17.26
N SER A 589 84.89 -77.96 -18.44
CA SER A 589 85.47 -79.28 -18.73
C SER A 589 86.98 -79.16 -18.99
N ILE A 590 87.75 -80.25 -18.83
CA ILE A 590 89.20 -80.26 -19.02
C ILE A 590 89.53 -80.64 -20.46
N ASN A 591 90.35 -79.84 -21.14
CA ASN A 591 90.85 -80.13 -22.48
C ASN A 591 91.93 -81.22 -22.42
N VAL A 592 91.54 -82.49 -22.60
CA VAL A 592 92.47 -83.62 -22.64
C VAL A 592 93.14 -83.68 -24.01
N ILE A 593 94.43 -83.32 -24.06
CA ILE A 593 95.27 -83.48 -25.25
C ILE A 593 95.96 -84.85 -25.16
N ASP A 594 95.62 -85.76 -26.09
CA ASP A 594 96.33 -87.02 -26.31
C ASP A 594 97.26 -86.86 -27.53
N ASP A 595 98.46 -87.45 -27.47
CA ASP A 595 99.54 -87.23 -28.44
C ASP A 595 100.10 -88.58 -28.94
N ASN A 596 99.67 -88.99 -30.14
CA ASN A 596 100.39 -89.95 -30.99
C ASN A 596 100.06 -89.74 -32.49
N GLN A 597 101.12 -89.79 -33.31
CA GLN A 597 101.14 -89.70 -34.78
C GLN A 597 100.48 -90.94 -35.45
N GLU A 598 100.29 -91.15 -36.77
CA GLU A 598 100.80 -90.65 -38.07
C GLU A 598 99.72 -91.08 -39.16
N ASP A 599 99.64 -90.78 -40.47
CA ASP A 599 100.47 -90.09 -41.48
C ASP A 599 99.64 -89.83 -42.80
N LYS A 600 100.17 -89.02 -43.75
CA LYS A 600 99.93 -88.98 -45.22
C LYS A 600 98.53 -88.65 -45.83
N PRO A 601 98.47 -88.08 -47.07
CA PRO A 601 99.44 -87.22 -47.76
C PRO A 601 98.85 -85.97 -48.46
N ASN A 602 99.69 -84.96 -48.72
CA ASN A 602 99.44 -83.84 -49.64
C ASN A 602 99.59 -84.29 -51.12
N PRO A 603 98.80 -83.77 -52.08
CA PRO A 603 99.25 -82.64 -52.92
C PRO A 603 98.08 -81.67 -53.29
N GLU A 604 98.16 -80.64 -54.17
CA GLU A 604 99.15 -80.24 -55.22
C GLU A 604 99.23 -78.69 -55.38
N GLU A 605 98.87 -78.12 -56.54
CA GLU A 605 98.98 -76.71 -56.99
C GLU A 605 97.60 -76.02 -57.12
N ASP A 606 97.41 -74.74 -56.73
CA ASP A 606 97.43 -73.53 -57.59
C ASP A 606 96.73 -73.65 -58.96
N ASN A 607 95.61 -72.91 -59.16
CA ASN A 607 95.45 -71.94 -60.27
C ASN A 607 94.11 -71.16 -60.22
N SER A 608 94.02 -70.17 -61.11
CA SER A 608 93.05 -69.07 -61.18
C SER A 608 91.64 -69.35 -61.75
N GLU A 609 90.78 -68.32 -61.62
CA GLU A 609 89.81 -67.76 -62.60
C GLU A 609 88.28 -67.90 -62.44
N ASN A 610 87.65 -66.71 -62.34
CA ASN A 610 86.48 -66.20 -63.10
C ASN A 610 85.05 -66.77 -62.98
N ILE A 611 84.16 -65.86 -62.56
CA ILE A 611 82.86 -65.46 -63.17
C ILE A 611 81.73 -66.52 -63.27
N VAL A 612 80.52 -66.16 -62.81
CA VAL A 612 79.24 -66.09 -63.58
C VAL A 612 78.06 -65.87 -62.62
N ILE A 613 77.22 -64.88 -62.93
CA ILE A 613 75.85 -64.71 -62.42
C ILE A 613 74.88 -65.06 -63.56
N PRO A 614 73.79 -65.80 -63.29
CA PRO A 614 72.48 -65.56 -63.90
C PRO A 614 71.48 -65.10 -62.81
N GLU A 615 70.65 -64.06 -62.99
CA GLU A 615 69.43 -64.03 -63.84
C GLU A 615 68.42 -65.09 -63.37
N ALA A 616 67.26 -64.75 -62.79
CA ALA A 616 66.03 -64.18 -63.40
C ALA A 616 64.85 -65.11 -62.93
N GLU A 617 63.54 -64.81 -62.92
CA GLU A 617 62.71 -63.65 -63.29
C GLU A 617 61.28 -63.84 -62.67
N ILE A 618 60.46 -62.77 -62.51
CA ILE A 618 58.96 -62.76 -62.67
C ILE A 618 58.11 -63.64 -61.68
N GLU A 619 56.90 -63.34 -61.17
CA GLU A 619 55.84 -62.29 -61.14
C GLU A 619 54.92 -62.66 -59.91
N ASP A 620 53.89 -61.97 -59.37
CA ASP A 620 53.24 -60.62 -59.36
C ASP A 620 52.25 -60.65 -58.13
N ASN A 621 51.59 -59.64 -57.53
CA ASN A 621 51.49 -58.17 -57.61
C ASN A 621 50.79 -57.64 -56.31
N ASN A 622 50.68 -56.31 -56.13
CA ASN A 622 49.61 -55.55 -55.42
C ASN A 622 49.37 -55.77 -53.88
N ASP A 623 49.06 -54.74 -53.07
CA ASP A 623 49.11 -53.29 -53.32
C ASP A 623 49.33 -52.41 -52.06
N LYS A 624 49.97 -51.24 -52.28
CA LYS A 624 50.02 -49.95 -51.53
C LYS A 624 49.77 -49.90 -50.00
N ASN A 625 50.80 -49.56 -49.20
CA ASN A 625 51.23 -48.19 -48.76
C ASN A 625 50.42 -47.62 -47.57
N ASP A 626 51.01 -47.37 -46.39
CA ASP A 626 51.98 -46.30 -45.99
C ASP A 626 51.30 -44.96 -45.61
N THR A 627 51.39 -44.46 -44.36
CA THR A 627 52.51 -43.71 -43.69
C THR A 627 52.80 -42.32 -44.34
N GLU A 628 53.24 -41.26 -43.64
CA GLU A 628 53.63 -41.07 -42.22
C GLU A 628 53.28 -39.63 -41.71
N ASN A 629 54.02 -39.12 -40.71
CA ASN A 629 53.82 -37.84 -40.00
C ASN A 629 54.56 -36.64 -40.69
N VAL A 630 54.63 -35.46 -40.03
CA VAL A 630 55.56 -34.29 -40.20
C VAL A 630 54.91 -32.93 -40.57
N LEU A 631 55.41 -31.86 -39.89
CA LEU A 631 55.14 -30.40 -40.01
C LEU A 631 56.38 -29.69 -40.67
N PRO A 632 56.43 -28.37 -41.03
CA PRO A 632 55.59 -27.23 -40.60
C PRO A 632 55.36 -26.04 -41.63
N THR A 633 54.80 -24.92 -41.13
CA THR A 633 54.98 -23.47 -41.52
C THR A 633 54.23 -22.77 -42.69
N THR A 634 53.91 -21.48 -42.40
CA THR A 634 53.43 -20.36 -43.26
C THR A 634 51.96 -20.38 -43.75
N GLY A 635 51.20 -19.26 -43.77
CA GLY A 635 51.45 -17.89 -43.27
C GLY A 635 50.33 -16.87 -43.65
N VAL A 636 50.43 -15.62 -43.14
CA VAL A 636 49.63 -14.37 -43.46
C VAL A 636 48.07 -14.40 -43.25
N ALA A 637 47.35 -13.32 -42.90
CA ALA A 637 47.67 -11.90 -42.61
C ALA A 637 46.64 -11.22 -41.63
N ASN A 638 46.95 -9.96 -41.25
CA ASN A 638 46.21 -8.92 -40.47
C ASN A 638 44.70 -8.74 -40.82
N THR A 639 43.80 -8.03 -40.10
CA THR A 639 43.84 -6.95 -39.05
C THR A 639 42.42 -6.89 -38.41
N ILE A 640 42.15 -6.85 -37.10
CA ILE A 640 42.32 -5.80 -36.05
C ILE A 640 41.38 -4.55 -36.13
N SER A 641 40.56 -4.40 -35.07
CA SER A 641 39.91 -3.22 -34.43
C SER A 641 39.00 -2.21 -35.19
N LYS A 642 37.70 -2.21 -34.87
CA LYS A 642 37.04 -1.34 -33.85
C LYS A 642 37.45 0.15 -33.78
N ILE A 643 36.49 1.09 -33.98
CA ILE A 643 36.14 2.24 -33.07
C ILE A 643 34.95 3.08 -33.64
N GLU A 644 34.36 3.92 -32.79
CA GLU A 644 33.10 4.67 -32.89
C GLU A 644 33.17 5.95 -33.77
N GLY A 645 32.00 6.55 -34.08
CA GLY A 645 31.93 7.90 -34.67
C GLY A 645 30.56 8.31 -35.23
N SER A 646 29.72 8.96 -34.42
CA SER A 646 28.39 9.48 -34.83
C SER A 646 28.48 10.72 -35.71
N LEU A 647 27.55 10.92 -36.68
CA LEU A 647 26.72 12.16 -36.81
C LEU A 647 25.67 12.16 -37.95
N ILE A 648 24.41 12.46 -37.59
CA ILE A 648 23.52 13.52 -38.18
C ILE A 648 23.04 13.48 -39.68
N LEU A 649 21.72 13.32 -39.88
CA LEU A 649 20.72 14.29 -40.45
C LEU A 649 19.65 13.75 -41.44
N LEU A 650 18.38 14.12 -41.16
CA LEU A 650 17.17 14.31 -42.01
C LEU A 650 16.76 13.31 -43.14
N GLY A 651 15.46 12.96 -43.13
CA GLY A 651 14.56 13.51 -44.17
C GLY A 651 13.51 12.59 -44.82
N CYS A 652 12.27 12.59 -44.30
CA CYS A 652 10.94 12.55 -44.98
C CYS A 652 9.86 12.03 -43.99
N VAL A 653 8.63 12.56 -43.82
CA VAL A 653 7.61 13.15 -44.74
C VAL A 653 6.89 12.05 -45.57
N PHE A 654 5.57 11.82 -45.52
CA PHE A 654 4.39 12.33 -44.77
C PHE A 654 3.33 11.17 -44.81
N ILE A 655 2.26 11.04 -43.99
CA ILE A 655 0.91 11.64 -44.21
C ILE A 655 -0.07 11.20 -43.07
N ILE A 656 -0.84 12.16 -42.54
CA ILE A 656 -2.31 12.22 -42.23
C ILE A 656 -3.11 10.88 -42.31
N LEU A 657 -4.07 10.49 -41.44
CA LEU A 657 -5.13 11.17 -40.66
C LEU A 657 -5.29 10.47 -39.27
N TYR A 658 -5.79 11.10 -38.18
CA TYR A 658 -7.18 11.54 -37.99
C TYR A 658 -7.31 12.62 -36.88
N LEU A 659 -8.34 13.47 -36.94
CA LEU A 659 -8.66 14.55 -35.96
C LEU A 659 -9.60 13.98 -34.86
N LYS A 660 -9.55 14.34 -33.57
CA LYS A 660 -9.55 15.64 -32.87
C LYS A 660 -10.87 16.44 -32.96
N ASP A 661 -11.26 16.98 -31.79
CA ASP A 661 -12.47 17.77 -31.47
C ASP A 661 -13.79 16.96 -31.54
N LYS A 662 -14.71 17.08 -30.56
CA LYS A 662 -15.26 18.36 -30.07
C LYS A 662 -15.84 18.29 -28.65
N VAL A 663 -15.73 19.40 -27.92
CA VAL A 663 -16.62 19.75 -26.79
C VAL A 663 -17.82 20.54 -27.33
N LYS A 664 -19.06 20.22 -26.91
CA LYS A 664 -20.12 21.24 -26.75
C LYS A 664 -21.32 20.77 -25.92
N ASN A 665 -21.94 21.75 -25.25
CA ASN A 665 -22.95 21.62 -24.21
C ASN A 665 -24.39 21.42 -24.74
N ASN A 666 -25.30 21.07 -23.81
CA ASN A 666 -26.75 21.31 -23.76
C ASN A 666 -27.62 20.78 -24.92
N ILE A 667 -28.51 19.84 -24.60
CA ILE A 667 -29.89 20.15 -24.20
C ILE A 667 -30.19 19.39 -22.90
#